data_AF-A0A0P7BJB7-F1
#
_entry.id   AF-A0A0P7BJB7-F1
#
_cell.length_a   1.000
_cell.length_b   1.000
_cell.length_c   1.000
_cell.angle_alpha   90.00
_cell.angle_beta   90.00
_cell.angle_gamma   90.00
#
_symmetry.space_group_name_H-M   'P 1'
#
loop_
_entity.id
_entity.type
_entity.pdbx_description
1 polymer ?
#
loop_
_entity_poly.entity_id
_entity_poly.type
_entity_poly.pdbx_seq_one_letter_code
_entity_poly.pdbx_strand_id
1 'polypeptide(L)'
;MPVPFLGRLRPTEYFALFGSFILVGLEAFIRVLTLALPPFLVSLCYQASRRIFNRFTTPAQKRAENRHKSISDSVRDAPDFVELCRIWGYEAEEHIAQTKDGYLLGLHRLQWRKGEEGQKVNSGPSSIKKRVAYLHHGLLMNSEVWVALTDEQRCLPFELVERGFDVWFGNNRGNKYSKKSINCSPTSVKFWDFSIDEFAFHDIPDSIGYILETTQQESLSYIGFSQGTAQAFATLAIHPKLNSQVNVFIALAPAMSPAGLSNGVVDSLVKASPQVLFLLFGRRSILSSATMWETILYPPIFSQLIDMSLSFLFNWQTKNISASQKLAAYPHLYSFTSTKSVVHWFQIIRNECFQMYDDDVHQPMSVSSTNKYSKVAKYPTRNIKTPIVLVYGGSDSLVDIKAMLKELPSQTIANEIPHYEHLDFLWARDVDVQVFKRVFDALDSFTDAEHTKEEYDKYFSTRQESLIGSGYPYTHSQRGSESESSTLAVSETTGGGPPTPHRARETTTAIPSPMNSTRLRVNLATVVDEDSRPVTPDKPQAERVSENESPDTGTDGRESPTTKRVKGSGPRRGSACSSISVDSMRDGRGISIVYKEALEGWNQRGVDSRDSYGLKLPEGGTHGPRIGVPKRDLGDSDNWDGKIPLIVSNNCDTTIWPGIATQAGTGPGTGGFSLASGKKRRLWVSPDWQGRVWGRTNCTVKGDSCSCTTGDCLGKLDCEFSGSTPATLAEFNLAGGIENKQTFYDISLVDGYNLPMGLKYIPAKNTSHIPPNLTNCMCIATPGWIYAEAETGTYYTNSSYPVPLEPRIDNELARRWCPWRFLAFPPTKPGDGVYPYPDDDIQRPEFAPCNSACAASGKDKDCCVGKYHDPDICKPSDYSKAAKIICPDAYSFAFDDQSSTFIIPMGGGWEITICPKGRSTNILRQLGDEMSEIASSGKLSDLAIKRLKNVTYIESERDAASGFRPVMATLLSTVVVVGLWLVL
;
A
#
# COMPACT_ATOMS: atom_id res chain seq x y z
N MET A 1 12.11 16.33 51.18
CA MET A 1 11.28 15.95 50.02
C MET A 1 10.40 14.77 50.39
N PRO A 2 9.08 14.94 50.55
CA PRO A 2 8.14 13.82 50.41
C PRO A 2 8.01 13.46 48.92
N VAL A 3 7.95 12.16 48.61
CA VAL A 3 7.78 11.68 47.22
C VAL A 3 6.29 11.75 46.86
N PRO A 4 5.89 12.30 45.69
CA PRO A 4 4.48 12.52 45.33
C PRO A 4 3.66 11.25 45.05
N PHE A 5 4.24 10.08 45.30
CA PHE A 5 3.68 8.75 45.04
C PHE A 5 3.26 8.00 46.32
N LEU A 6 3.00 8.69 47.44
CA LEU A 6 2.61 8.06 48.71
C LEU A 6 1.26 8.58 49.21
N GLY A 7 0.21 7.76 49.06
CA GLY A 7 -1.08 7.94 49.75
C GLY A 7 -2.33 8.18 48.89
N ARG A 8 -2.25 8.04 47.55
CA ARG A 8 -3.42 8.25 46.65
C ARG A 8 -3.88 7.01 45.89
N LEU A 9 -2.99 6.06 45.63
CA LEU A 9 -3.29 4.83 44.90
C LEU A 9 -3.12 3.62 45.83
N ARG A 10 -3.74 2.49 45.51
CA ARG A 10 -3.50 1.20 46.17
C ARG A 10 -2.12 0.65 45.77
N PRO A 11 -1.48 -0.23 46.57
CA PRO A 11 -0.19 -0.84 46.21
C PRO A 11 -0.17 -1.48 44.81
N THR A 12 -1.26 -2.13 44.41
CA THR A 12 -1.46 -2.73 43.08
C THR A 12 -1.47 -1.70 41.94
N GLU A 13 -2.05 -0.52 42.20
CA GLU A 13 -2.19 0.57 41.22
C GLU A 13 -0.85 1.29 41.00
N TYR A 14 0.02 1.35 42.02
CA TYR A 14 1.41 1.80 41.83
C TYR A 14 2.24 0.85 40.96
N PHE A 15 2.03 -0.48 41.05
CA PHE A 15 2.67 -1.43 40.14
C PHE A 15 2.16 -1.28 38.69
N ALA A 16 0.85 -1.07 38.50
CA ALA A 16 0.27 -0.75 37.18
C ALA A 16 0.85 0.53 36.58
N LEU A 17 0.97 1.59 37.39
CA LEU A 17 1.54 2.88 36.98
C LEU A 17 3.03 2.76 36.62
N PHE A 18 3.81 2.01 37.39
CA PHE A 18 5.22 1.73 37.08
C PHE A 18 5.39 0.89 35.80
N GLY A 19 4.50 -0.08 35.58
CA GLY A 19 4.39 -0.79 34.30
C GLY A 19 4.14 0.16 33.13
N SER A 20 3.18 1.09 33.28
CA SER A 20 2.87 2.11 32.27
C SER A 20 4.09 2.99 31.92
N PHE A 21 4.93 3.35 32.90
CA PHE A 21 6.17 4.08 32.65
C PHE A 21 7.20 3.28 31.84
N ILE A 22 7.38 1.98 32.13
CA ILE A 22 8.26 1.10 31.33
C ILE A 22 7.72 0.97 29.91
N LEU A 23 6.42 0.71 29.78
CA LEU A 23 5.70 0.54 28.51
C LEU A 23 5.88 1.76 27.59
N VAL A 24 5.67 2.98 28.08
CA VAL A 24 5.79 4.18 27.22
C VAL A 24 7.24 4.62 27.00
N GLY A 25 8.14 4.39 27.96
CA GLY A 25 9.59 4.52 27.70
C GLY A 25 10.07 3.60 26.57
N LEU A 26 9.43 2.43 26.43
CA LEU A 26 9.68 1.47 25.37
C LEU A 26 9.03 1.89 24.03
N GLU A 27 7.87 2.56 24.01
CA GLU A 27 7.29 3.19 22.80
C GLU A 27 8.26 4.20 22.20
N ALA A 28 8.77 5.11 23.03
CA ALA A 28 9.71 6.14 22.59
C ALA A 28 11.01 5.52 22.02
N PHE A 29 11.49 4.44 22.64
CA PHE A 29 12.65 3.69 22.16
C PHE A 29 12.39 2.99 20.82
N ILE A 30 11.26 2.30 20.66
CA ILE A 30 10.87 1.69 19.38
C ILE A 30 10.68 2.74 18.30
N ARG A 31 10.03 3.86 18.60
CA ARG A 31 9.84 4.96 17.65
C ARG A 31 11.16 5.50 17.09
N VAL A 32 12.18 5.61 17.93
CA VAL A 32 13.54 5.99 17.49
C VAL A 32 14.17 4.89 16.63
N LEU A 33 14.06 3.63 17.02
CA LEU A 33 14.58 2.50 16.23
C LEU A 33 13.87 2.36 14.87
N THR A 34 12.56 2.57 14.79
CA THR A 34 11.78 2.38 13.56
C THR A 34 11.89 3.55 12.60
N LEU A 35 12.10 4.78 13.09
CA LEU A 35 12.52 5.91 12.25
C LEU A 35 13.93 5.74 11.67
N ALA A 36 14.73 4.83 12.24
CA ALA A 36 16.05 4.43 11.75
C ALA A 36 16.06 3.08 11.00
N LEU A 37 14.91 2.46 10.74
CA LEU A 37 14.82 1.16 10.06
C LEU A 37 14.92 1.34 8.53
N PRO A 38 15.91 0.72 7.83
CA PRO A 38 15.91 0.71 6.37
C PRO A 38 14.72 -0.10 5.82
N PRO A 39 14.19 0.24 4.63
CA PRO A 39 13.05 -0.47 4.03
C PRO A 39 13.24 -2.00 3.89
N PHE A 40 14.49 -2.45 3.72
CA PHE A 40 14.84 -3.86 3.74
C PHE A 40 14.44 -4.58 5.04
N LEU A 41 14.62 -3.94 6.20
CA LEU A 41 14.23 -4.52 7.50
C LEU A 41 12.71 -4.54 7.69
N VAL A 42 11.99 -3.55 7.15
CA VAL A 42 10.50 -3.56 7.11
C VAL A 42 10.02 -4.76 6.28
N SER A 43 10.56 -4.95 5.07
CA SER A 43 10.27 -6.12 4.23
C SER A 43 10.63 -7.45 4.90
N LEU A 44 11.75 -7.51 5.62
CA LEU A 44 12.16 -8.70 6.38
C LEU A 44 11.19 -9.02 7.51
N CYS A 45 10.72 -8.02 8.28
CA CYS A 45 9.72 -8.18 9.32
C CYS A 45 8.34 -8.59 8.76
N TYR A 46 7.92 -8.01 7.64
CA TYR A 46 6.71 -8.41 6.93
C TYR A 46 6.78 -9.86 6.45
N GLN A 47 7.91 -10.28 5.85
CA GLN A 47 8.12 -11.66 5.43
C GLN A 47 8.21 -12.63 6.62
N ALA A 48 8.83 -12.24 7.74
CA ALA A 48 8.91 -13.04 8.95
C ALA A 48 7.52 -13.23 9.59
N SER A 49 6.74 -12.16 9.75
CA SER A 49 5.37 -12.24 10.27
C SER A 49 4.45 -13.06 9.35
N ARG A 50 4.56 -12.91 8.02
CA ARG A 50 3.87 -13.77 7.04
C ARG A 50 4.26 -15.25 7.15
N ARG A 51 5.52 -15.57 7.47
CA ARG A 51 5.97 -16.96 7.73
C ARG A 51 5.43 -17.51 9.04
N ILE A 52 5.37 -16.69 10.10
CA ILE A 52 4.76 -17.05 11.39
C ILE A 52 3.27 -17.36 11.20
N PHE A 53 2.51 -16.48 10.55
CA PHE A 53 1.10 -16.73 10.23
C PHE A 53 0.91 -18.04 9.45
N ASN A 54 1.68 -18.23 8.37
CA ASN A 54 1.56 -19.44 7.55
C ASN A 54 1.90 -20.74 8.29
N ARG A 55 2.67 -20.67 9.39
CA ARG A 55 2.99 -21.81 10.26
C ARG A 55 1.87 -22.19 11.24
N PHE A 56 1.08 -21.21 11.70
CA PHE A 56 0.02 -21.44 12.71
C PHE A 56 -1.40 -21.48 12.13
N THR A 57 -1.67 -20.81 11.00
CA THR A 57 -3.01 -20.73 10.41
C THR A 57 -3.43 -22.04 9.73
N THR A 58 -4.63 -22.50 10.07
CA THR A 58 -5.19 -23.79 9.59
C THR A 58 -5.49 -23.79 8.09
N PRO A 59 -5.54 -24.97 7.44
CA PRO A 59 -5.97 -25.09 6.04
C PRO A 59 -7.40 -24.60 5.78
N ALA A 60 -8.28 -24.62 6.79
CA ALA A 60 -9.65 -24.12 6.67
C ALA A 60 -9.68 -22.58 6.59
N GLN A 61 -8.96 -21.89 7.47
CA GLN A 61 -8.83 -20.42 7.44
C GLN A 61 -8.23 -19.95 6.11
N LYS A 62 -7.13 -20.57 5.66
CA LYS A 62 -6.51 -20.26 4.35
C LYS A 62 -7.45 -20.44 3.15
N ARG A 63 -8.40 -21.37 3.22
CA ARG A 63 -9.44 -21.55 2.18
C ARG A 63 -10.54 -20.50 2.24
N ALA A 64 -10.90 -20.02 3.43
CA ALA A 64 -11.86 -18.92 3.59
C ALA A 64 -11.27 -17.59 3.09
N GLU A 65 -10.04 -17.25 3.50
CA GLU A 65 -9.31 -16.05 3.06
C GLU A 65 -9.20 -15.98 1.53
N ASN A 66 -8.78 -17.09 0.89
CA ASN A 66 -8.61 -17.15 -0.56
C ASN A 66 -9.92 -16.95 -1.37
N ARG A 67 -11.11 -17.03 -0.77
CA ARG A 67 -12.39 -16.95 -1.51
C ARG A 67 -12.91 -15.52 -1.69
N HIS A 68 -12.49 -14.56 -0.86
CA HIS A 68 -12.97 -13.16 -0.88
C HIS A 68 -11.88 -12.13 -1.20
N LYS A 69 -10.71 -12.59 -1.68
CA LYS A 69 -9.52 -11.76 -1.84
C LYS A 69 -9.73 -10.47 -2.62
N SER A 70 -10.25 -10.52 -3.84
CA SER A 70 -10.23 -9.35 -4.75
C SER A 70 -10.76 -8.05 -4.11
N ILE A 71 -11.95 -8.05 -3.51
CA ILE A 71 -12.53 -6.85 -2.89
C ILE A 71 -11.86 -6.54 -1.55
N SER A 72 -11.57 -7.56 -0.73
CA SER A 72 -10.93 -7.37 0.58
C SER A 72 -9.48 -6.89 0.49
N ASP A 73 -8.78 -7.21 -0.61
CA ASP A 73 -7.44 -6.72 -0.94
C ASP A 73 -7.55 -5.29 -1.51
N SER A 74 -8.44 -5.04 -2.50
CA SER A 74 -8.64 -3.70 -3.08
C SER A 74 -9.03 -2.65 -2.04
N VAL A 75 -9.96 -2.94 -1.13
CA VAL A 75 -10.37 -2.00 -0.07
C VAL A 75 -9.20 -1.72 0.87
N ARG A 76 -8.51 -2.76 1.34
CA ARG A 76 -7.35 -2.63 2.26
C ARG A 76 -6.20 -1.82 1.66
N ASP A 77 -5.92 -2.05 0.38
CA ASP A 77 -4.76 -1.48 -0.31
C ASP A 77 -5.08 -0.10 -0.93
N ALA A 78 -6.27 0.46 -0.67
CA ALA A 78 -6.68 1.80 -1.09
C ALA A 78 -5.94 2.89 -0.29
N PRO A 79 -5.33 3.90 -0.95
CA PRO A 79 -4.54 4.93 -0.24
C PRO A 79 -5.40 5.96 0.51
N ASP A 80 -6.63 6.22 0.04
CA ASP A 80 -7.45 7.34 0.47
C ASP A 80 -8.97 7.09 0.31
N PHE A 81 -9.76 8.03 0.85
CA PHE A 81 -11.22 8.02 0.81
C PHE A 81 -11.80 8.02 -0.61
N VAL A 82 -11.13 8.67 -1.57
CA VAL A 82 -11.62 8.80 -2.94
C VAL A 82 -11.47 7.48 -3.70
N GLU A 83 -10.35 6.76 -3.51
CA GLU A 83 -10.20 5.40 -4.04
C GLU A 83 -11.18 4.42 -3.39
N LEU A 84 -11.43 4.51 -2.07
CA LEU A 84 -12.45 3.68 -1.40
C LEU A 84 -13.86 3.86 -2.00
N CYS A 85 -14.22 5.08 -2.38
CA CYS A 85 -15.49 5.34 -3.09
C CYS A 85 -15.45 4.85 -4.55
N ARG A 86 -14.32 5.06 -5.24
CA ARG A 86 -14.08 4.65 -6.63
C ARG A 86 -14.15 3.14 -6.83
N ILE A 87 -13.70 2.34 -5.87
CA ILE A 87 -13.81 0.86 -5.87
C ILE A 87 -15.28 0.41 -6.02
N TRP A 88 -16.21 1.16 -5.44
CA TRP A 88 -17.66 0.90 -5.52
C TRP A 88 -18.36 1.71 -6.62
N GLY A 89 -17.61 2.48 -7.42
CA GLY A 89 -18.15 3.27 -8.53
C GLY A 89 -18.81 4.60 -8.12
N TYR A 90 -18.49 5.16 -6.95
CA TYR A 90 -18.92 6.49 -6.53
C TYR A 90 -17.79 7.51 -6.70
N GLU A 91 -18.10 8.68 -7.26
CA GLU A 91 -17.17 9.81 -7.37
C GLU A 91 -17.33 10.75 -6.15
N ALA A 92 -16.20 11.11 -5.53
CA ALA A 92 -16.15 11.93 -4.32
C ALA A 92 -15.45 13.27 -4.56
N GLU A 93 -15.98 14.35 -3.98
CA GLU A 93 -15.32 15.66 -3.95
C GLU A 93 -14.54 15.85 -2.64
N GLU A 94 -13.35 16.45 -2.73
CA GLU A 94 -12.54 16.90 -1.60
C GLU A 94 -12.69 18.41 -1.40
N HIS A 95 -12.93 18.84 -0.16
CA HIS A 95 -13.14 20.24 0.22
C HIS A 95 -12.23 20.64 1.37
N ILE A 96 -11.71 21.88 1.34
CA ILE A 96 -10.91 22.44 2.42
C ILE A 96 -11.72 23.51 3.17
N ALA A 97 -12.16 23.18 4.39
CA ALA A 97 -12.77 24.14 5.30
C ALA A 97 -11.70 24.75 6.23
N GLN A 98 -11.66 26.08 6.35
CA GLN A 98 -10.76 26.76 7.28
C GLN A 98 -11.48 27.08 8.60
N THR A 99 -10.90 26.69 9.73
CA THR A 99 -11.42 27.06 11.06
C THR A 99 -11.06 28.50 11.45
N LYS A 100 -11.83 29.10 12.36
CA LYS A 100 -11.56 30.45 12.88
C LYS A 100 -10.16 30.62 13.50
N ASP A 101 -9.62 29.56 14.11
CA ASP A 101 -8.27 29.54 14.69
C ASP A 101 -7.17 29.08 13.70
N GLY A 102 -7.54 28.80 12.45
CA GLY A 102 -6.62 28.64 11.33
C GLY A 102 -6.09 27.22 11.11
N TYR A 103 -6.84 26.19 11.47
CA TYR A 103 -6.64 24.83 10.93
C TYR A 103 -7.34 24.70 9.58
N LEU A 104 -6.84 23.81 8.73
CA LEU A 104 -7.45 23.44 7.45
C LEU A 104 -7.94 22.00 7.56
N LEU A 105 -9.25 21.81 7.41
CA LEU A 105 -9.93 20.54 7.54
C LEU A 105 -10.26 19.97 6.17
N GLY A 106 -9.86 18.73 5.91
CA GLY A 106 -10.23 18.00 4.69
C GLY A 106 -11.60 17.35 4.84
N LEU A 107 -12.64 17.99 4.33
CA LEU A 107 -13.99 17.43 4.26
C LEU A 107 -14.15 16.64 2.96
N HIS A 108 -14.84 15.51 3.00
CA HIS A 108 -15.22 14.78 1.78
C HIS A 108 -16.71 14.86 1.53
N ARG A 109 -17.13 14.62 0.29
CA ARG A 109 -18.53 14.71 -0.13
C ARG A 109 -18.84 13.67 -1.21
N LEU A 110 -20.00 13.02 -1.07
CA LEU A 110 -20.65 12.20 -2.09
C LEU A 110 -22.00 12.84 -2.42
N GLN A 111 -22.10 13.48 -3.59
CA GLN A 111 -23.30 14.21 -4.01
C GLN A 111 -24.10 13.49 -5.11
N TRP A 112 -23.46 12.60 -5.88
CA TRP A 112 -24.02 11.96 -7.07
C TRP A 112 -24.40 10.51 -6.79
N ARG A 113 -25.61 10.11 -7.20
CA ARG A 113 -25.91 8.69 -7.45
C ARG A 113 -25.15 8.20 -8.67
N LYS A 114 -25.07 6.88 -8.83
CA LYS A 114 -24.55 6.25 -10.05
C LYS A 114 -25.38 6.68 -11.28
N GLY A 115 -24.73 7.34 -12.23
CA GLY A 115 -25.37 7.94 -13.42
C GLY A 115 -25.80 9.41 -13.26
N GLU A 116 -25.60 10.04 -12.09
CA GLU A 116 -25.81 11.49 -11.88
C GLU A 116 -24.51 12.31 -12.02
N GLU A 117 -23.37 11.70 -12.36
CA GLU A 117 -22.04 12.31 -12.28
C GLU A 117 -21.92 13.59 -13.12
N GLY A 118 -21.21 14.59 -12.59
CA GLY A 118 -21.05 15.91 -13.23
C GLY A 118 -22.30 16.80 -13.24
N GLN A 119 -23.47 16.32 -12.80
CA GLN A 119 -24.64 17.18 -12.60
C GLN A 119 -24.45 18.09 -11.38
N LYS A 120 -25.00 19.31 -11.41
CA LYS A 120 -24.91 20.22 -10.26
C LYS A 120 -25.87 19.78 -9.16
N VAL A 121 -25.35 19.43 -7.99
CA VAL A 121 -26.14 19.15 -6.79
C VAL A 121 -25.97 20.28 -5.79
N ASN A 122 -27.09 20.81 -5.29
CA ASN A 122 -27.21 21.94 -4.37
C ASN A 122 -26.57 23.29 -4.84
N SER A 123 -25.86 23.32 -5.98
CA SER A 123 -25.17 24.51 -6.49
C SER A 123 -25.99 25.35 -7.49
N GLY A 124 -26.68 26.39 -7.00
CA GLY A 124 -27.42 27.38 -7.78
C GLY A 124 -28.92 27.05 -8.02
N PRO A 125 -29.63 27.80 -8.90
CA PRO A 125 -31.07 27.61 -9.12
C PRO A 125 -31.42 26.37 -9.95
N SER A 126 -30.56 25.97 -10.89
CA SER A 126 -30.77 24.85 -11.81
C SER A 126 -30.06 23.56 -11.37
N SER A 127 -29.79 23.41 -10.07
CA SER A 127 -29.18 22.21 -9.48
C SER A 127 -30.25 21.23 -9.02
N ILE A 128 -29.95 19.92 -9.03
CA ILE A 128 -30.67 18.96 -8.20
C ILE A 128 -30.60 19.45 -6.74
N LYS A 129 -31.72 19.51 -6.02
CA LYS A 129 -31.74 19.78 -4.59
C LYS A 129 -31.80 18.46 -3.82
N LYS A 130 -30.89 18.27 -2.88
CA LYS A 130 -30.76 17.07 -2.05
C LYS A 130 -30.64 17.45 -0.57
N ARG A 131 -31.28 16.69 0.32
CA ARG A 131 -31.18 16.86 1.77
C ARG A 131 -29.74 16.55 2.21
N VAL A 132 -29.14 17.38 3.07
CA VAL A 132 -27.73 17.23 3.45
C VAL A 132 -27.58 16.36 4.71
N ALA A 133 -26.74 15.35 4.64
CA ALA A 133 -26.37 14.51 5.79
C ALA A 133 -24.86 14.63 6.06
N TYR A 134 -24.48 14.96 7.30
CA TYR A 134 -23.09 15.14 7.73
C TYR A 134 -22.68 14.05 8.71
N LEU A 135 -21.73 13.21 8.30
CA LEU A 135 -21.23 12.04 9.02
C LEU A 135 -19.91 12.37 9.71
N HIS A 136 -19.78 12.04 11.00
CA HIS A 136 -18.62 12.44 11.81
C HIS A 136 -18.05 11.31 12.66
N HIS A 137 -16.74 11.07 12.53
CA HIS A 137 -16.04 9.87 13.01
C HIS A 137 -15.71 9.86 14.52
N GLY A 138 -15.25 8.71 15.01
CA GLY A 138 -14.88 8.48 16.41
C GLY A 138 -13.49 8.99 16.83
N LEU A 139 -13.08 8.67 18.06
CA LEU A 139 -11.75 8.97 18.60
C LEU A 139 -10.69 8.18 17.83
N LEU A 140 -9.56 8.82 17.48
CA LEU A 140 -8.46 8.23 16.70
C LEU A 140 -8.86 7.75 15.29
N MET A 141 -9.94 8.26 14.70
CA MET A 141 -10.43 7.84 13.38
C MET A 141 -10.25 8.93 12.30
N ASN A 142 -10.68 8.61 11.07
CA ASN A 142 -10.84 9.53 9.96
C ASN A 142 -12.13 9.14 9.17
N SER A 143 -12.50 9.90 8.14
CA SER A 143 -13.72 9.67 7.33
C SER A 143 -13.81 8.29 6.63
N GLU A 144 -12.69 7.61 6.36
CA GLU A 144 -12.64 6.31 5.66
C GLU A 144 -13.44 5.21 6.37
N VAL A 145 -13.58 5.28 7.70
CA VAL A 145 -14.25 4.23 8.48
C VAL A 145 -15.72 4.00 8.07
N TRP A 146 -16.34 5.03 7.47
CA TRP A 146 -17.71 4.99 6.95
C TRP A 146 -17.85 4.28 5.60
N VAL A 147 -16.76 4.14 4.83
CA VAL A 147 -16.76 3.60 3.45
C VAL A 147 -15.82 2.40 3.24
N ALA A 148 -14.98 2.07 4.23
CA ALA A 148 -14.08 0.91 4.22
C ALA A 148 -14.85 -0.42 4.41
N LEU A 149 -15.75 -0.76 3.49
CA LEU A 149 -16.57 -1.97 3.53
C LEU A 149 -16.32 -2.93 2.37
N THR A 150 -16.51 -4.21 2.67
CA THR A 150 -16.40 -5.33 1.73
C THR A 150 -17.69 -5.65 0.98
N ASP A 151 -18.72 -4.81 1.15
CA ASP A 151 -20.05 -4.94 0.55
C ASP A 151 -20.67 -3.54 0.41
N GLU A 152 -21.28 -3.25 -0.73
CA GLU A 152 -21.86 -1.94 -1.03
C GLU A 152 -23.13 -1.67 -0.22
N GLN A 153 -24.02 -2.66 -0.13
CA GLN A 153 -25.35 -2.53 0.48
C GLN A 153 -25.28 -2.39 2.01
N ARG A 154 -24.13 -2.70 2.60
CA ARG A 154 -23.83 -2.48 4.02
C ARG A 154 -23.07 -1.16 4.27
N CYS A 155 -22.98 -0.27 3.29
CA CYS A 155 -22.32 1.02 3.40
C CYS A 155 -23.35 2.15 3.58
N LEU A 156 -23.54 2.64 4.81
CA LEU A 156 -24.55 3.66 5.14
C LEU A 156 -24.48 4.91 4.25
N PRO A 157 -23.30 5.47 3.91
CA PRO A 157 -23.23 6.64 3.04
C PRO A 157 -23.69 6.37 1.60
N PHE A 158 -23.41 5.19 1.03
CA PHE A 158 -23.84 4.87 -0.33
C PHE A 158 -25.36 4.73 -0.40
N GLU A 159 -25.96 4.03 0.57
CA GLU A 159 -27.42 3.96 0.70
C GLU A 159 -28.06 5.34 0.95
N LEU A 160 -27.40 6.27 1.67
CA LEU A 160 -27.88 7.65 1.80
C LEU A 160 -27.84 8.42 0.47
N VAL A 161 -26.77 8.27 -0.31
CA VAL A 161 -26.64 8.87 -1.65
C VAL A 161 -27.74 8.37 -2.59
N GLU A 162 -27.96 7.05 -2.63
CA GLU A 162 -29.01 6.43 -3.44
C GLU A 162 -30.43 6.79 -2.95
N ARG A 163 -30.61 7.02 -1.65
CA ARG A 163 -31.83 7.63 -1.08
C ARG A 163 -31.97 9.14 -1.35
N GLY A 164 -31.02 9.76 -2.06
CA GLY A 164 -31.13 11.13 -2.54
C GLY A 164 -30.59 12.20 -1.59
N PHE A 165 -29.71 11.83 -0.66
CA PHE A 165 -28.98 12.78 0.18
C PHE A 165 -27.71 13.29 -0.51
N ASP A 166 -27.26 14.48 -0.09
CA ASP A 166 -25.93 15.06 -0.35
C ASP A 166 -25.08 14.80 0.90
N VAL A 167 -24.16 13.84 0.82
CA VAL A 167 -23.54 13.21 2.00
C VAL A 167 -22.13 13.74 2.21
N TRP A 168 -21.91 14.41 3.33
CA TRP A 168 -20.66 15.05 3.71
C TRP A 168 -19.99 14.32 4.88
N PHE A 169 -18.65 14.36 4.92
CA PHE A 169 -17.85 13.66 5.92
C PHE A 169 -16.87 14.62 6.60
N GLY A 170 -16.93 14.66 7.93
CA GLY A 170 -16.02 15.48 8.74
C GLY A 170 -14.72 14.76 9.09
N ASN A 171 -13.62 15.53 9.23
CA ASN A 171 -12.32 15.08 9.69
C ASN A 171 -11.73 16.05 10.73
N ASN A 172 -11.54 15.60 11.97
CA ASN A 172 -10.93 16.38 13.06
C ASN A 172 -9.54 16.91 12.72
N ARG A 173 -9.22 18.14 13.15
CA ARG A 173 -7.86 18.71 13.13
C ARG A 173 -6.78 17.70 13.57
N GLY A 174 -5.67 17.68 12.84
CA GLY A 174 -4.52 16.80 13.11
C GLY A 174 -4.64 15.35 12.63
N ASN A 175 -5.82 14.89 12.20
CA ASN A 175 -6.04 13.56 11.65
C ASN A 175 -5.39 13.38 10.25
N LYS A 176 -5.55 12.23 9.58
CA LYS A 176 -5.00 11.94 8.23
C LYS A 176 -5.22 13.08 7.21
N TYR A 177 -6.42 13.66 7.16
CA TYR A 177 -6.82 14.66 6.17
C TYR A 177 -6.67 16.11 6.64
N SER A 178 -6.81 16.36 7.95
CA SER A 178 -6.85 17.71 8.51
C SER A 178 -5.54 18.13 9.20
N LYS A 179 -4.39 17.68 8.66
CA LYS A 179 -3.06 17.82 9.28
C LYS A 179 -2.32 19.12 8.92
N LYS A 180 -3.05 20.23 8.72
CA LYS A 180 -2.48 21.52 8.27
C LYS A 180 -3.08 22.70 9.04
N SER A 181 -2.27 23.72 9.27
CA SER A 181 -2.69 25.02 9.80
C SER A 181 -1.93 26.14 9.09
N ILE A 182 -2.52 27.33 9.04
CA ILE A 182 -1.85 28.57 8.61
C ILE A 182 -1.00 29.20 9.74
N ASN A 183 -1.31 28.88 11.00
CA ASN A 183 -0.76 29.55 12.19
C ASN A 183 0.37 28.78 12.89
N CYS A 184 0.52 27.48 12.60
CA CYS A 184 1.57 26.64 13.19
C CYS A 184 1.89 25.40 12.33
N SER A 185 3.13 24.92 12.42
CA SER A 185 3.55 23.67 11.77
C SER A 185 3.11 22.44 12.59
N PRO A 186 2.69 21.33 11.96
CA PRO A 186 2.51 20.02 12.60
C PRO A 186 3.75 19.47 13.32
N THR A 187 4.95 20.02 13.03
CA THR A 187 6.19 19.74 13.77
C THR A 187 6.25 20.39 15.16
N SER A 188 5.46 21.44 15.40
CA SER A 188 5.39 22.16 16.68
C SER A 188 4.53 21.46 17.73
N VAL A 189 4.65 21.86 19.00
CA VAL A 189 3.71 21.48 20.07
C VAL A 189 2.37 22.23 19.94
N LYS A 190 2.40 23.52 19.56
CA LYS A 190 1.21 24.37 19.44
C LYS A 190 0.15 23.81 18.48
N PHE A 191 0.55 23.07 17.44
CA PHE A 191 -0.37 22.41 16.51
C PHE A 191 -1.16 21.24 17.14
N TRP A 192 -0.72 20.70 18.28
CA TRP A 192 -1.38 19.59 18.97
C TRP A 192 -1.98 20.01 20.32
N ASP A 193 -2.06 21.32 20.57
CA ASP A 193 -2.67 21.89 21.77
C ASP A 193 -4.18 22.09 21.54
N PHE A 194 -4.89 20.98 21.34
CA PHE A 194 -6.33 20.94 21.10
C PHE A 194 -6.99 19.71 21.72
N SER A 195 -8.29 19.77 21.95
CA SER A 195 -9.10 18.76 22.65
C SER A 195 -10.55 18.77 22.13
N ILE A 196 -11.49 18.16 22.87
CA ILE A 196 -12.93 18.23 22.59
C ILE A 196 -13.42 19.69 22.53
N ASP A 197 -12.85 20.59 23.33
CA ASP A 197 -13.24 22.01 23.36
C ASP A 197 -13.00 22.70 22.02
N GLU A 198 -11.80 22.56 21.46
CA GLU A 198 -11.43 23.15 20.19
C GLU A 198 -12.20 22.50 19.02
N PHE A 199 -12.51 21.20 19.09
CA PHE A 199 -13.44 20.59 18.14
C PHE A 199 -14.85 21.21 18.23
N ALA A 200 -15.32 21.47 19.46
CA ALA A 200 -16.66 21.95 19.73
C ALA A 200 -16.88 23.43 19.37
N PHE A 201 -15.86 24.27 19.59
CA PHE A 201 -15.84 25.71 19.28
C PHE A 201 -15.53 26.02 17.81
N HIS A 202 -14.80 25.15 17.12
CA HIS A 202 -14.24 25.43 15.80
C HIS A 202 -14.56 24.35 14.76
N ASP A 203 -14.07 23.10 14.92
CA ASP A 203 -14.14 22.12 13.83
C ASP A 203 -15.59 21.81 13.40
N ILE A 204 -16.49 21.51 14.34
CA ILE A 204 -17.89 21.23 13.99
C ILE A 204 -18.63 22.51 13.53
N PRO A 205 -18.58 23.65 14.24
CA PRO A 205 -19.24 24.88 13.77
C PRO A 205 -18.77 25.39 12.40
N ASP A 206 -17.47 25.33 12.12
CA ASP A 206 -16.89 25.84 10.88
C ASP A 206 -17.12 24.88 9.72
N SER A 207 -17.10 23.57 9.95
CA SER A 207 -17.49 22.57 8.94
C SER A 207 -18.97 22.68 8.57
N ILE A 208 -19.88 22.76 9.55
CA ILE A 208 -21.32 22.94 9.28
C ILE A 208 -21.57 24.29 8.59
N GLY A 209 -20.87 25.35 8.98
CA GLY A 209 -20.92 26.64 8.30
C GLY A 209 -20.54 26.55 6.83
N TYR A 210 -19.38 25.95 6.53
CA TYR A 210 -18.88 25.74 5.17
C TYR A 210 -19.83 24.89 4.32
N ILE A 211 -20.40 23.81 4.89
CA ILE A 211 -21.32 22.92 4.18
C ILE A 211 -22.61 23.65 3.80
N LEU A 212 -23.22 24.39 4.74
CA LEU A 212 -24.47 25.11 4.48
C LEU A 212 -24.25 26.31 3.53
N GLU A 213 -23.09 26.97 3.61
CA GLU A 213 -22.69 28.00 2.63
C GLU A 213 -22.47 27.40 1.23
N THR A 214 -21.81 26.25 1.12
CA THR A 214 -21.52 25.58 -0.17
C THR A 214 -22.79 25.01 -0.82
N THR A 215 -23.69 24.43 -0.02
CA THR A 215 -24.94 23.80 -0.49
C THR A 215 -26.14 24.75 -0.56
N GLN A 216 -26.03 25.95 0.00
CA GLN A 216 -27.13 26.92 0.12
C GLN A 216 -28.39 26.32 0.80
N GLN A 217 -28.21 25.34 1.69
CA GLN A 217 -29.27 24.71 2.48
C GLN A 217 -29.38 25.40 3.85
N GLU A 218 -30.59 25.47 4.41
CA GLU A 218 -30.82 26.12 5.71
C GLU A 218 -30.39 25.23 6.90
N SER A 219 -30.53 23.91 6.75
CA SER A 219 -30.16 22.92 7.77
C SER A 219 -29.60 21.63 7.18
N LEU A 220 -28.94 20.84 8.01
CA LEU A 220 -28.47 19.48 7.70
C LEU A 220 -28.77 18.50 8.84
N SER A 221 -28.67 17.21 8.55
CA SER A 221 -28.75 16.14 9.56
C SER A 221 -27.36 15.72 10.02
N TYR A 222 -27.14 15.59 11.32
CA TYR A 222 -25.86 15.17 11.88
C TYR A 222 -25.91 13.68 12.25
N ILE A 223 -24.96 12.89 11.76
CA ILE A 223 -24.79 11.47 12.09
C ILE A 223 -23.41 11.29 12.74
N GLY A 224 -23.37 11.21 14.07
CA GLY A 224 -22.13 11.04 14.83
C GLY A 224 -21.89 9.58 15.20
N PHE A 225 -20.63 9.15 15.17
CA PHE A 225 -20.18 7.89 15.76
C PHE A 225 -19.18 8.12 16.89
N SER A 226 -19.35 7.48 18.05
CA SER A 226 -18.38 7.51 19.15
C SER A 226 -18.04 8.96 19.59
N GLN A 227 -16.77 9.39 19.57
CA GLN A 227 -16.40 10.80 19.83
C GLN A 227 -17.13 11.80 18.90
N GLY A 228 -17.55 11.41 17.70
CA GLY A 228 -18.38 12.24 16.82
C GLY A 228 -19.72 12.63 17.47
N THR A 229 -20.26 11.81 18.37
CA THR A 229 -21.44 12.18 19.19
C THR A 229 -21.07 13.15 20.30
N ALA A 230 -19.94 12.93 20.98
CA ALA A 230 -19.45 13.82 22.04
C ALA A 230 -19.22 15.24 21.52
N GLN A 231 -18.62 15.37 20.34
CA GLN A 231 -18.41 16.65 19.66
C GLN A 231 -19.75 17.36 19.36
N ALA A 232 -20.74 16.64 18.84
CA ALA A 232 -22.08 17.21 18.63
C ALA A 232 -22.78 17.61 19.93
N PHE A 233 -22.71 16.80 21.00
CA PHE A 233 -23.25 17.18 22.32
C PHE A 233 -22.58 18.46 22.85
N ALA A 234 -21.26 18.56 22.74
CA ALA A 234 -20.51 19.75 23.15
C ALA A 234 -20.89 20.99 22.33
N THR A 235 -20.82 20.90 21.00
CA THR A 235 -21.16 21.98 20.06
C THR A 235 -22.61 22.46 20.22
N LEU A 236 -23.59 21.54 20.24
CA LEU A 236 -25.00 21.92 20.33
C LEU A 236 -25.35 22.49 21.71
N ALA A 237 -24.65 22.10 22.78
CA ALA A 237 -24.85 22.69 24.10
C ALA A 237 -24.38 24.16 24.20
N ILE A 238 -23.36 24.55 23.42
CA ILE A 238 -22.70 25.88 23.53
C ILE A 238 -23.00 26.83 22.36
N HIS A 239 -23.52 26.34 21.22
CA HIS A 239 -23.85 27.15 20.04
C HIS A 239 -25.36 27.15 19.74
N PRO A 240 -26.13 28.13 20.27
CA PRO A 240 -27.57 28.24 20.01
C PRO A 240 -27.95 28.32 18.53
N LYS A 241 -27.12 28.94 17.67
CA LYS A 241 -27.38 29.02 16.22
C LYS A 241 -27.40 27.64 15.56
N LEU A 242 -26.53 26.71 15.97
CA LEU A 242 -26.46 25.38 15.36
C LEU A 242 -27.67 24.52 15.72
N ASN A 243 -28.39 24.82 16.79
CA ASN A 243 -29.62 24.12 17.16
C ASN A 243 -30.79 24.38 16.18
N SER A 244 -30.69 25.40 15.33
CA SER A 244 -31.62 25.64 14.21
C SER A 244 -31.01 25.29 12.85
N GLN A 245 -29.73 24.88 12.80
CA GLN A 245 -29.04 24.46 11.56
C GLN A 245 -28.80 22.94 11.51
N VAL A 246 -28.97 22.22 12.63
CA VAL A 246 -29.01 20.76 12.68
C VAL A 246 -30.45 20.32 12.95
N ASN A 247 -31.08 19.69 11.95
CA ASN A 247 -32.51 19.31 11.99
C ASN A 247 -32.76 18.04 12.83
N VAL A 248 -31.85 17.07 12.77
CA VAL A 248 -31.78 15.92 13.68
C VAL A 248 -30.32 15.58 13.96
N PHE A 249 -30.04 15.17 15.19
CA PHE A 249 -28.76 14.58 15.59
C PHE A 249 -28.98 13.10 15.92
N ILE A 250 -28.43 12.24 15.06
CA ILE A 250 -28.41 10.78 15.19
C ILE A 250 -27.03 10.39 15.77
N ALA A 251 -27.05 9.66 16.88
CA ALA A 251 -25.86 9.38 17.68
C ALA A 251 -25.63 7.86 17.80
N LEU A 252 -24.69 7.33 17.03
CA LEU A 252 -24.32 5.91 16.98
C LEU A 252 -23.21 5.60 17.99
N ALA A 253 -23.41 4.58 18.81
CA ALA A 253 -22.50 4.19 19.91
C ALA A 253 -22.04 5.40 20.76
N PRO A 254 -22.98 6.15 21.37
CA PRO A 254 -22.70 7.51 21.82
C PRO A 254 -21.77 7.56 23.03
N ALA A 255 -20.74 8.40 22.95
CA ALA A 255 -19.82 8.68 24.05
C ALA A 255 -20.16 10.03 24.71
N MET A 256 -20.16 10.08 26.05
CA MET A 256 -20.32 11.33 26.82
C MET A 256 -19.63 11.27 28.18
N SER A 257 -19.99 10.31 29.04
CA SER A 257 -19.33 10.09 30.35
C SER A 257 -19.33 8.60 30.72
N PRO A 258 -18.39 7.80 30.21
CA PRO A 258 -18.25 6.39 30.56
C PRO A 258 -17.92 6.23 32.06
N ALA A 259 -18.47 5.20 32.70
CA ALA A 259 -18.23 4.90 34.12
C ALA A 259 -16.81 4.37 34.43
N GLY A 260 -15.99 4.14 33.42
CA GLY A 260 -14.63 3.62 33.51
C GLY A 260 -14.19 2.94 32.21
N LEU A 261 -13.03 2.28 32.24
CA LEU A 261 -12.63 1.28 31.25
C LEU A 261 -12.75 -0.12 31.87
N SER A 262 -13.00 -1.15 31.06
CA SER A 262 -13.23 -2.51 31.58
C SER A 262 -12.00 -3.15 32.23
N ASN A 263 -10.81 -2.58 32.00
CA ASN A 263 -9.53 -3.11 32.48
C ASN A 263 -8.96 -2.25 33.61
N GLY A 264 -8.83 -2.84 34.80
CA GLY A 264 -8.33 -2.17 36.00
C GLY A 264 -6.93 -1.58 35.88
N VAL A 265 -6.07 -2.07 34.99
CA VAL A 265 -4.74 -1.48 34.74
C VAL A 265 -4.86 -0.13 34.04
N VAL A 266 -5.67 -0.07 32.98
CA VAL A 266 -5.85 1.15 32.18
C VAL A 266 -6.77 2.15 32.89
N ASP A 267 -7.79 1.67 33.61
CA ASP A 267 -8.59 2.47 34.54
C ASP A 267 -7.73 3.14 35.63
N SER A 268 -6.71 2.45 36.14
CA SER A 268 -5.71 3.05 37.06
C SER A 268 -4.88 4.15 36.40
N LEU A 269 -4.56 4.01 35.10
CA LEU A 269 -3.84 5.02 34.32
C LEU A 269 -4.73 6.23 33.97
N VAL A 270 -6.01 6.01 33.66
CA VAL A 270 -7.04 7.07 33.51
C VAL A 270 -7.16 7.91 34.78
N LYS A 271 -7.02 7.28 35.95
CA LYS A 271 -7.06 7.92 37.27
C LYS A 271 -5.73 8.56 37.71
N ALA A 272 -4.66 8.45 36.90
CA ALA A 272 -3.39 9.13 37.15
C ALA A 272 -3.48 10.66 36.91
N SER A 273 -2.41 11.40 37.22
CA SER A 273 -2.38 12.84 36.95
C SER A 273 -2.08 13.15 35.47
N PRO A 274 -2.70 14.18 34.88
CA PRO A 274 -2.38 14.68 33.54
C PRO A 274 -0.89 14.93 33.28
N GLN A 275 -0.09 15.32 34.28
CA GLN A 275 1.36 15.45 34.11
C GLN A 275 2.05 14.12 33.83
N VAL A 276 1.58 13.01 34.40
CA VAL A 276 2.06 11.66 34.04
C VAL A 276 1.69 11.36 32.60
N LEU A 277 0.44 11.59 32.19
CA LEU A 277 -0.03 11.32 30.82
C LEU A 277 0.77 12.10 29.76
N PHE A 278 1.08 13.38 29.99
CA PHE A 278 1.93 14.19 29.10
C PHE A 278 3.44 13.88 29.19
N LEU A 279 3.91 13.32 30.30
CA LEU A 279 5.29 12.83 30.45
C LEU A 279 5.48 11.50 29.72
N LEU A 280 4.43 10.67 29.70
CA LEU A 280 4.35 9.43 28.94
C LEU A 280 4.21 9.74 27.43
N PHE A 281 3.03 10.16 26.98
CA PHE A 281 2.70 10.24 25.55
C PHE A 281 3.20 11.53 24.86
N GLY A 282 3.98 12.36 25.56
CA GLY A 282 4.41 13.68 25.08
C GLY A 282 3.24 14.66 24.88
N ARG A 283 3.52 15.79 24.21
CA ARG A 283 2.55 16.88 23.94
C ARG A 283 2.27 17.07 22.44
N ARG A 284 2.20 15.99 21.67
CA ARG A 284 2.01 16.03 20.21
C ARG A 284 0.97 15.01 19.77
N SER A 285 1.14 14.36 18.62
CA SER A 285 0.32 13.24 18.19
C SER A 285 0.49 12.05 19.13
N ILE A 286 -0.59 11.55 19.72
CA ILE A 286 -0.56 10.31 20.49
C ILE A 286 -0.39 9.09 19.55
N LEU A 287 0.28 8.04 20.03
CA LEU A 287 0.34 6.70 19.39
C LEU A 287 0.72 6.69 17.90
N SER A 288 1.67 7.53 17.50
CA SER A 288 2.18 7.61 16.12
C SER A 288 2.85 6.32 15.60
N SER A 289 3.00 5.31 16.44
CA SER A 289 3.50 3.98 16.10
C SER A 289 2.41 3.05 15.54
N ALA A 290 1.11 3.32 15.72
CA ALA A 290 0.02 2.46 15.26
C ALA A 290 0.02 2.23 13.74
N THR A 291 0.07 3.30 12.94
CA THR A 291 0.15 3.25 11.46
C THR A 291 1.51 2.74 10.94
N MET A 292 2.49 2.54 11.82
CA MET A 292 3.77 1.91 11.49
C MET A 292 3.71 0.38 11.72
N TRP A 293 2.96 -0.09 12.73
CA TRP A 293 2.72 -1.53 12.91
C TRP A 293 1.93 -2.13 11.74
N GLU A 294 0.99 -1.38 11.19
CA GLU A 294 0.25 -1.69 9.96
C GLU A 294 1.18 -2.04 8.78
N THR A 295 2.22 -1.24 8.53
CA THR A 295 3.16 -1.46 7.41
C THR A 295 4.18 -2.59 7.67
N ILE A 296 4.45 -2.92 8.94
CA ILE A 296 5.43 -3.94 9.34
C ILE A 296 4.80 -5.35 9.44
N LEU A 297 3.51 -5.45 9.76
CA LEU A 297 2.86 -6.71 10.08
C LEU A 297 2.05 -7.26 8.91
N TYR A 298 2.12 -8.58 8.69
CA TYR A 298 1.23 -9.26 7.74
C TYR A 298 -0.26 -9.04 8.15
N PRO A 299 -1.17 -8.60 7.26
CA PRO A 299 -2.45 -8.01 7.70
C PRO A 299 -3.35 -8.91 8.58
N PRO A 300 -3.46 -10.24 8.37
CA PRO A 300 -4.14 -11.12 9.32
C PRO A 300 -3.56 -11.17 10.74
N ILE A 301 -2.26 -10.89 10.92
CA ILE A 301 -1.69 -10.68 12.25
C ILE A 301 -2.12 -9.32 12.78
N PHE A 302 -1.99 -8.25 11.98
CA PHE A 302 -2.44 -6.90 12.38
C PHE A 302 -3.90 -6.90 12.85
N SER A 303 -4.81 -7.54 12.11
CA SER A 303 -6.22 -7.65 12.53
C SER A 303 -6.41 -8.42 13.84
N GLN A 304 -5.65 -9.49 14.07
CA GLN A 304 -5.65 -10.21 15.36
C GLN A 304 -5.10 -9.36 16.51
N LEU A 305 -4.16 -8.45 16.24
CA LEU A 305 -3.64 -7.54 17.25
C LEU A 305 -4.72 -6.59 17.70
N ILE A 306 -5.40 -5.93 16.77
CA ILE A 306 -6.48 -5.00 17.07
C ILE A 306 -7.63 -5.71 17.80
N ASP A 307 -8.03 -6.92 17.37
CA ASP A 307 -9.03 -7.72 18.11
C ASP A 307 -8.60 -7.98 19.57
N MET A 308 -7.32 -8.32 19.80
CA MET A 308 -6.78 -8.49 21.15
C MET A 308 -6.75 -7.17 21.94
N SER A 309 -6.42 -6.05 21.29
CA SER A 309 -6.40 -4.72 21.89
C SER A 309 -7.79 -4.27 22.33
N LEU A 310 -8.80 -4.45 21.48
CA LEU A 310 -10.19 -4.10 21.81
C LEU A 310 -10.72 -4.98 22.94
N SER A 311 -10.39 -6.28 22.96
CA SER A 311 -10.70 -7.17 24.08
C SER A 311 -9.93 -6.84 25.35
N PHE A 312 -8.73 -6.27 25.27
CA PHE A 312 -7.94 -5.88 26.45
C PHE A 312 -8.40 -4.55 27.06
N LEU A 313 -8.73 -3.56 26.23
CA LEU A 313 -9.09 -2.21 26.67
C LEU A 313 -10.58 -2.09 27.06
N PHE A 314 -11.45 -2.73 26.29
CA PHE A 314 -12.90 -2.53 26.33
C PHE A 314 -13.70 -3.84 26.45
N ASN A 315 -13.03 -5.00 26.53
CA ASN A 315 -13.63 -6.34 26.58
C ASN A 315 -14.43 -6.74 25.30
N TRP A 316 -14.39 -5.94 24.24
CA TRP A 316 -15.06 -6.21 22.96
C TRP A 316 -14.47 -7.45 22.28
N GLN A 317 -15.34 -8.32 21.78
CA GLN A 317 -15.00 -9.59 21.14
C GLN A 317 -15.12 -9.54 19.61
N THR A 318 -15.68 -8.46 19.07
CA THR A 318 -15.85 -8.12 17.65
C THR A 318 -16.33 -9.28 16.78
N LYS A 319 -17.28 -10.07 17.31
CA LYS A 319 -17.79 -11.32 16.73
C LYS A 319 -18.72 -11.11 15.54
N ASN A 320 -19.46 -10.00 15.54
CA ASN A 320 -20.46 -9.70 14.51
C ASN A 320 -19.82 -9.24 13.19
N ILE A 321 -18.61 -8.67 13.25
CA ILE A 321 -17.77 -8.33 12.09
C ILE A 321 -17.24 -9.62 11.41
N SER A 322 -17.12 -9.63 10.08
CA SER A 322 -16.56 -10.78 9.34
C SER A 322 -15.03 -10.69 9.22
N ALA A 323 -14.34 -11.83 9.08
CA ALA A 323 -12.88 -11.85 8.98
C ALA A 323 -12.34 -11.04 7.78
N SER A 324 -13.00 -11.11 6.61
CA SER A 324 -12.67 -10.27 5.46
C SER A 324 -12.93 -8.78 5.73
N GLN A 325 -14.03 -8.43 6.40
CA GLN A 325 -14.30 -7.04 6.78
C GLN A 325 -13.24 -6.49 7.74
N LYS A 326 -12.70 -7.29 8.68
CA LYS A 326 -11.56 -6.89 9.53
C LYS A 326 -10.26 -6.71 8.75
N LEU A 327 -9.99 -7.61 7.79
CA LEU A 327 -8.80 -7.56 6.93
C LEU A 327 -8.82 -6.36 5.98
N ALA A 328 -10.01 -5.93 5.56
CA ALA A 328 -10.22 -4.73 4.75
C ALA A 328 -10.14 -3.45 5.58
N ALA A 329 -10.91 -3.35 6.68
CA ALA A 329 -11.21 -2.07 7.31
C ALA A 329 -10.25 -1.64 8.44
N TYR A 330 -9.54 -2.58 9.08
CA TYR A 330 -8.72 -2.24 10.26
C TYR A 330 -7.51 -1.33 9.97
N PRO A 331 -6.86 -1.33 8.79
CA PRO A 331 -5.88 -0.30 8.43
C PRO A 331 -6.48 1.12 8.42
N HIS A 332 -7.71 1.27 7.92
CA HIS A 332 -8.42 2.57 7.88
C HIS A 332 -8.96 3.01 9.25
N LEU A 333 -8.95 2.15 10.27
CA LEU A 333 -9.51 2.41 11.59
C LEU A 333 -8.78 3.53 12.34
N TYR A 334 -7.46 3.63 12.20
CA TYR A 334 -6.62 4.47 13.05
C TYR A 334 -5.99 5.67 12.36
N SER A 335 -5.95 6.79 13.07
CA SER A 335 -5.56 8.11 12.59
C SER A 335 -5.11 8.97 13.77
N PHE A 336 -4.27 9.98 13.50
CA PHE A 336 -3.66 10.79 14.56
C PHE A 336 -4.67 11.68 15.30
N THR A 337 -4.47 11.85 16.60
CA THR A 337 -5.07 12.94 17.40
C THR A 337 -4.06 13.47 18.42
N SER A 338 -4.36 14.55 19.12
CA SER A 338 -3.49 15.10 20.16
C SER A 338 -3.49 14.24 21.43
N THR A 339 -2.38 14.27 22.18
CA THR A 339 -2.38 13.77 23.56
C THR A 339 -3.40 14.52 24.43
N LYS A 340 -3.60 15.84 24.21
CA LYS A 340 -4.55 16.65 24.99
C LYS A 340 -6.01 16.18 24.83
N SER A 341 -6.44 15.71 23.64
CA SER A 341 -7.76 15.08 23.45
C SER A 341 -7.95 13.83 24.32
N VAL A 342 -6.93 12.98 24.46
CA VAL A 342 -7.02 11.75 25.29
C VAL A 342 -6.92 12.07 26.78
N VAL A 343 -6.09 13.04 27.17
CA VAL A 343 -6.07 13.58 28.54
C VAL A 343 -7.43 14.17 28.92
N HIS A 344 -8.11 14.87 27.99
CA HIS A 344 -9.46 15.39 28.19
C HIS A 344 -10.45 14.23 28.45
N TRP A 345 -10.46 13.20 27.61
CA TRP A 345 -11.29 12.01 27.87
C TRP A 345 -11.02 11.38 29.24
N PHE A 346 -9.76 11.34 29.69
CA PHE A 346 -9.42 10.79 31.00
C PHE A 346 -9.89 11.70 32.15
N GLN A 347 -9.87 13.03 31.97
CA GLN A 347 -10.49 13.98 32.91
C GLN A 347 -12.01 13.76 33.00
N ILE A 348 -12.70 13.57 31.87
CA ILE A 348 -14.15 13.32 31.81
C ILE A 348 -14.54 12.03 32.53
N ILE A 349 -13.83 10.92 32.27
CA ILE A 349 -14.08 9.62 32.91
C ILE A 349 -13.78 9.71 34.41
N ARG A 350 -12.62 10.23 34.80
CA ARG A 350 -12.21 10.35 36.21
C ARG A 350 -13.13 11.25 37.04
N ASN A 351 -13.75 12.25 36.42
CA ASN A 351 -14.69 13.16 37.07
C ASN A 351 -16.16 12.72 36.94
N GLU A 352 -16.45 11.57 36.29
CA GLU A 352 -17.80 11.07 35.94
C GLU A 352 -18.69 12.15 35.32
N CYS A 353 -18.11 12.98 34.44
CA CYS A 353 -18.70 14.26 34.08
C CYS A 353 -18.25 14.75 32.70
N PHE A 354 -19.22 15.04 31.82
CA PHE A 354 -18.96 15.74 30.57
C PHE A 354 -18.76 17.25 30.84
N GLN A 355 -17.52 17.69 30.70
CA GLN A 355 -17.03 19.03 31.01
C GLN A 355 -16.00 19.48 29.99
N MET A 356 -15.61 20.75 30.04
CA MET A 356 -14.47 21.30 29.32
C MET A 356 -13.14 20.82 29.93
N TYR A 357 -12.04 21.12 29.24
CA TYR A 357 -10.70 20.75 29.64
C TYR A 357 -10.26 21.46 30.94
N ASP A 358 -9.53 20.73 31.78
CA ASP A 358 -8.92 21.26 33.01
C ASP A 358 -7.44 21.62 32.77
N ASP A 359 -7.17 22.92 32.62
CA ASP A 359 -5.81 23.49 32.54
C ASP A 359 -5.19 23.78 33.94
N ASP A 360 -6.00 23.94 34.99
CA ASP A 360 -5.58 24.40 36.33
C ASP A 360 -4.73 23.36 37.10
N VAL A 361 -4.63 22.13 36.57
CA VAL A 361 -3.85 21.01 37.12
C VAL A 361 -2.35 21.33 37.30
N HIS A 362 -1.86 22.44 36.75
CA HIS A 362 -0.43 22.77 36.67
C HIS A 362 0.30 23.12 37.99
N GLN A 363 -0.38 23.23 39.14
CA GLN A 363 0.29 23.57 40.41
C GLN A 363 0.75 22.35 41.25
N PRO A 364 2.07 22.11 41.42
CA PRO A 364 2.59 21.00 42.22
C PRO A 364 2.39 21.16 43.75
N MET A 365 1.88 22.31 44.20
CA MET A 365 1.43 22.54 45.58
C MET A 365 -0.03 23.01 45.65
N SER A 366 -0.92 22.35 44.90
CA SER A 366 -2.37 22.49 45.14
C SER A 366 -2.73 21.97 46.54
N VAL A 367 -2.81 22.90 47.50
CA VAL A 367 -3.45 22.67 48.80
C VAL A 367 -4.92 22.25 48.56
N SER A 368 -5.51 21.51 49.51
CA SER A 368 -6.83 20.86 49.39
C SER A 368 -8.05 21.83 49.38
N SER A 369 -7.89 23.01 48.78
CA SER A 369 -8.83 24.15 48.85
C SER A 369 -9.17 24.76 47.48
N THR A 370 -8.45 24.44 46.40
CA THR A 370 -8.68 25.00 45.05
C THR A 370 -10.08 24.74 44.49
N ASN A 371 -10.66 23.56 44.72
CA ASN A 371 -12.03 23.20 44.32
C ASN A 371 -13.14 24.09 44.92
N LYS A 372 -12.81 24.98 45.87
CA LYS A 372 -13.72 25.98 46.43
C LYS A 372 -13.70 27.32 45.67
N TYR A 373 -12.70 27.54 44.82
CA TYR A 373 -12.42 28.83 44.18
C TYR A 373 -12.33 28.75 42.64
N SER A 374 -11.92 27.61 42.08
CA SER A 374 -12.02 27.29 40.65
C SER A 374 -12.88 26.04 40.45
N LYS A 375 -13.67 26.03 39.37
CA LYS A 375 -14.49 24.89 38.95
C LYS A 375 -14.61 24.91 37.42
N VAL A 376 -14.14 23.83 36.80
CA VAL A 376 -14.24 23.64 35.34
C VAL A 376 -15.69 23.62 34.88
N ALA A 377 -15.97 24.26 33.75
CA ALA A 377 -17.32 24.37 33.21
C ALA A 377 -17.82 23.01 32.69
N LYS A 378 -19.04 22.63 33.07
CA LYS A 378 -19.75 21.50 32.45
C LYS A 378 -20.27 21.89 31.08
N TYR A 379 -20.31 20.95 30.14
CA TYR A 379 -21.11 21.12 28.93
C TYR A 379 -22.60 21.12 29.30
N PRO A 380 -23.37 22.19 28.99
CA PRO A 380 -24.76 22.31 29.43
C PRO A 380 -25.71 21.56 28.47
N THR A 381 -25.53 20.24 28.35
CA THR A 381 -26.22 19.39 27.35
C THR A 381 -27.74 19.41 27.42
N ARG A 382 -28.33 19.73 28.58
CA ARG A 382 -29.78 19.98 28.71
C ARG A 382 -30.30 21.20 27.93
N ASN A 383 -29.40 22.08 27.45
CA ASN A 383 -29.77 23.23 26.63
C ASN A 383 -29.96 22.89 25.14
N ILE A 384 -29.60 21.66 24.72
CA ILE A 384 -29.76 21.22 23.32
C ILE A 384 -31.26 21.18 22.97
N LYS A 385 -31.61 21.82 21.86
CA LYS A 385 -32.97 21.89 21.31
C LYS A 385 -33.17 20.97 20.10
N THR A 386 -32.11 20.72 19.33
CA THR A 386 -32.11 19.75 18.23
C THR A 386 -32.64 18.39 18.70
N PRO A 387 -33.54 17.72 17.95
CA PRO A 387 -33.95 16.35 18.23
C PRO A 387 -32.76 15.38 18.27
N ILE A 388 -32.69 14.56 19.32
CA ILE A 388 -31.60 13.60 19.53
C ILE A 388 -32.16 12.17 19.43
N VAL A 389 -31.57 11.36 18.55
CA VAL A 389 -31.85 9.92 18.44
C VAL A 389 -30.57 9.14 18.72
N LEU A 390 -30.49 8.51 19.88
CA LEU A 390 -29.40 7.62 20.27
C LEU A 390 -29.65 6.22 19.70
N VAL A 391 -28.61 5.59 19.15
CA VAL A 391 -28.59 4.15 18.88
C VAL A 391 -27.35 3.54 19.53
N TYR A 392 -27.53 2.62 20.46
CA TYR A 392 -26.45 2.10 21.30
C TYR A 392 -26.45 0.57 21.41
N GLY A 393 -25.27 0.00 21.59
CA GLY A 393 -25.09 -1.43 21.77
C GLY A 393 -25.29 -1.84 23.23
N GLY A 394 -26.12 -2.84 23.50
CA GLY A 394 -26.29 -3.37 24.86
C GLY A 394 -25.07 -4.13 25.40
N SER A 395 -24.10 -4.43 24.53
CA SER A 395 -22.79 -5.02 24.87
C SER A 395 -21.64 -4.02 24.76
N ASP A 396 -21.90 -2.73 24.53
CA ASP A 396 -20.89 -1.67 24.45
C ASP A 396 -20.52 -1.14 25.83
N SER A 397 -19.30 -1.46 26.28
CA SER A 397 -18.73 -1.04 27.56
C SER A 397 -18.59 0.47 27.79
N LEU A 398 -18.65 1.30 26.73
CA LEU A 398 -18.43 2.75 26.85
C LEU A 398 -19.73 3.55 27.05
N VAL A 399 -20.90 2.96 26.84
CA VAL A 399 -22.18 3.68 26.85
C VAL A 399 -22.94 3.49 28.17
N ASP A 400 -22.72 4.39 29.13
CA ASP A 400 -23.67 4.53 30.25
C ASP A 400 -24.90 5.35 29.81
N ILE A 401 -25.88 4.65 29.25
CA ILE A 401 -27.15 5.23 28.82
C ILE A 401 -27.96 5.85 29.97
N LYS A 402 -27.77 5.39 31.22
CA LYS A 402 -28.50 5.90 32.40
C LYS A 402 -27.92 7.21 32.91
N ALA A 403 -26.59 7.33 32.93
CA ALA A 403 -25.92 8.61 33.15
C ALA A 403 -26.23 9.59 32.01
N MET A 404 -26.25 9.11 30.77
CA MET A 404 -26.49 9.95 29.59
C MET A 404 -27.90 10.56 29.58
N LEU A 405 -28.95 9.76 29.68
CA LEU A 405 -30.34 10.24 29.66
C LEU A 405 -30.69 11.18 30.85
N LYS A 406 -29.87 11.19 31.89
CA LYS A 406 -30.00 12.13 33.03
C LYS A 406 -29.44 13.53 32.71
N GLU A 407 -28.39 13.64 31.90
CA GLU A 407 -27.75 14.92 31.56
C GLU A 407 -28.20 15.46 30.18
N LEU A 408 -28.87 14.65 29.36
CA LEU A 408 -29.50 15.06 28.09
C LEU A 408 -30.91 15.67 28.27
N PRO A 409 -31.47 16.33 27.24
CA PRO A 409 -32.87 16.77 27.21
C PRO A 409 -33.85 15.60 27.26
N SER A 410 -35.01 15.78 27.91
CA SER A 410 -36.00 14.72 28.14
C SER A 410 -36.71 14.20 26.88
N GLN A 411 -36.63 14.92 25.76
CA GLN A 411 -37.14 14.49 24.45
C GLN A 411 -36.16 13.60 23.66
N THR A 412 -35.06 13.16 24.28
CA THR A 412 -34.08 12.26 23.64
C THR A 412 -34.66 10.86 23.46
N ILE A 413 -34.64 10.35 22.23
CA ILE A 413 -35.03 8.98 21.89
C ILE A 413 -33.81 8.06 22.04
N ALA A 414 -33.98 6.88 22.63
CA ALA A 414 -32.89 5.91 22.81
C ALA A 414 -33.29 4.51 22.30
N ASN A 415 -32.52 3.99 21.33
CA ASN A 415 -32.76 2.71 20.68
C ASN A 415 -31.61 1.74 20.98
N GLU A 416 -31.91 0.61 21.63
CA GLU A 416 -30.92 -0.44 21.90
C GLU A 416 -30.78 -1.44 20.75
N ILE A 417 -29.56 -1.94 20.57
CA ILE A 417 -29.25 -3.18 19.85
C ILE A 417 -28.49 -4.10 20.83
N PRO A 418 -29.16 -5.02 21.55
CA PRO A 418 -28.59 -5.63 22.75
C PRO A 418 -27.26 -6.38 22.58
N HIS A 419 -27.03 -6.96 21.39
CA HIS A 419 -25.89 -7.80 21.07
C HIS A 419 -24.76 -7.08 20.32
N TYR A 420 -24.88 -5.77 20.11
CA TYR A 420 -23.85 -4.95 19.45
C TYR A 420 -22.80 -4.44 20.44
N GLU A 421 -21.55 -4.49 20.01
CA GLU A 421 -20.41 -3.81 20.58
C GLU A 421 -20.12 -2.50 19.79
N HIS A 422 -19.11 -1.73 20.20
CA HIS A 422 -18.88 -0.37 19.69
C HIS A 422 -18.63 -0.28 18.17
N LEU A 423 -17.78 -1.15 17.60
CA LEU A 423 -17.44 -1.13 16.16
C LEU A 423 -18.48 -1.81 15.26
N ASP A 424 -19.45 -2.52 15.83
CA ASP A 424 -20.50 -3.21 15.06
C ASP A 424 -21.38 -2.21 14.29
N PHE A 425 -21.53 -1.00 14.82
CA PHE A 425 -22.22 0.13 14.21
C PHE A 425 -21.64 0.60 12.86
N LEU A 426 -20.40 0.23 12.55
CA LEU A 426 -19.77 0.49 11.26
C LEU A 426 -19.74 -0.76 10.39
N TRP A 427 -19.40 -1.93 10.96
CA TRP A 427 -18.88 -3.06 10.19
C TRP A 427 -19.50 -4.43 10.50
N ALA A 428 -20.58 -4.51 11.28
CA ALA A 428 -21.29 -5.77 11.50
C ALA A 428 -21.87 -6.36 10.20
N ARG A 429 -22.15 -7.67 10.23
CA ARG A 429 -22.73 -8.40 9.10
C ARG A 429 -24.20 -8.05 8.82
N ASP A 430 -24.90 -7.48 9.80
CA ASP A 430 -26.32 -7.09 9.73
C ASP A 430 -26.51 -5.58 10.04
N VAL A 431 -25.46 -4.77 9.83
CA VAL A 431 -25.47 -3.32 10.10
C VAL A 431 -26.54 -2.57 9.29
N ASP A 432 -26.81 -3.05 8.09
CA ASP A 432 -27.91 -2.66 7.20
C ASP A 432 -29.28 -2.92 7.84
N VAL A 433 -29.50 -4.12 8.39
CA VAL A 433 -30.77 -4.50 9.03
C VAL A 433 -30.97 -3.77 10.36
N GLN A 434 -29.92 -3.65 11.18
CA GLN A 434 -30.03 -3.09 12.53
C GLN A 434 -29.91 -1.58 12.57
N VAL A 435 -28.87 -1.01 11.98
CA VAL A 435 -28.53 0.42 12.13
C VAL A 435 -29.29 1.25 11.11
N PHE A 436 -29.30 0.87 9.83
CA PHE A 436 -29.77 1.78 8.78
C PHE A 436 -31.25 2.07 8.92
N LYS A 437 -32.07 1.05 9.23
CA LYS A 437 -33.49 1.22 9.55
C LYS A 437 -33.74 2.29 10.63
N ARG A 438 -32.91 2.30 11.68
CA ARG A 438 -33.02 3.27 12.80
C ARG A 438 -32.49 4.66 12.42
N VAL A 439 -31.53 4.75 11.50
CA VAL A 439 -31.03 6.01 10.91
C VAL A 439 -32.08 6.60 9.96
N PHE A 440 -32.63 5.81 9.03
CA PHE A 440 -33.63 6.25 8.05
C PHE A 440 -34.94 6.64 8.75
N ASP A 441 -35.45 5.84 9.69
CA ASP A 441 -36.59 6.22 10.54
C ASP A 441 -36.40 7.61 11.17
N ALA A 442 -35.20 7.92 11.66
CA ALA A 442 -34.89 9.22 12.27
C ALA A 442 -34.75 10.36 11.24
N LEU A 443 -34.09 10.12 10.10
CA LEU A 443 -34.00 11.11 9.03
C LEU A 443 -35.38 11.44 8.47
N ASP A 444 -36.16 10.44 8.08
CA ASP A 444 -37.46 10.65 7.44
C ASP A 444 -38.51 11.22 8.43
N SER A 445 -38.32 11.07 9.75
CA SER A 445 -39.14 11.72 10.79
C SER A 445 -38.80 13.19 11.10
N PHE A 446 -37.64 13.70 10.67
CA PHE A 446 -37.14 15.03 11.06
C PHE A 446 -36.54 15.86 9.91
N THR A 447 -36.57 15.35 8.68
CA THR A 447 -36.04 16.04 7.48
C THR A 447 -37.08 16.24 6.37
N ASP A 448 -38.33 15.84 6.64
CA ASP A 448 -39.53 15.89 5.81
C ASP A 448 -39.40 15.37 4.36
N ALA A 449 -40.32 14.48 3.99
CA ALA A 449 -40.57 14.11 2.60
C ALA A 449 -42.09 13.92 2.40
N GLU A 450 -42.58 14.38 1.25
CA GLU A 450 -43.96 14.13 0.79
C GLU A 450 -44.13 12.67 0.34
N HIS A 451 -43.93 11.72 1.26
CA HIS A 451 -44.22 10.32 0.98
C HIS A 451 -45.70 10.16 0.68
N THR A 452 -45.99 9.62 -0.49
CA THR A 452 -47.35 9.13 -0.81
C THR A 452 -47.73 8.09 0.23
N LYS A 453 -49.02 8.01 0.59
CA LYS A 453 -49.46 7.10 1.64
C LYS A 453 -49.17 5.64 1.25
N GLU A 454 -49.26 5.34 -0.03
CA GLU A 454 -48.92 4.06 -0.65
C GLU A 454 -47.43 3.70 -0.47
N GLU A 455 -46.50 4.65 -0.56
CA GLU A 455 -45.10 4.42 -0.21
C GLU A 455 -44.91 4.16 1.28
N TYR A 456 -45.53 4.99 2.14
CA TYR A 456 -45.42 4.81 3.58
C TYR A 456 -45.97 3.45 4.03
N ASP A 457 -47.16 3.06 3.56
CA ASP A 457 -47.80 1.78 3.89
C ASP A 457 -47.00 0.59 3.32
N LYS A 458 -46.34 0.75 2.17
CA LYS A 458 -45.40 -0.24 1.60
C LYS A 458 -44.13 -0.38 2.43
N TYR A 459 -43.49 0.72 2.85
CA TYR A 459 -42.34 0.67 3.76
C TYR A 459 -42.74 0.12 5.14
N PHE A 460 -43.94 0.46 5.64
CA PHE A 460 -44.44 0.01 6.94
C PHE A 460 -44.75 -1.50 6.97
N SER A 461 -45.35 -2.04 5.91
CA SER A 461 -45.61 -3.48 5.78
C SER A 461 -44.30 -4.28 5.69
N THR A 462 -43.35 -3.88 4.82
CA THR A 462 -42.01 -4.48 4.76
C THR A 462 -41.27 -4.36 6.11
N ARG A 463 -41.39 -3.21 6.80
CA ARG A 463 -40.87 -2.96 8.15
C ARG A 463 -41.40 -3.97 9.18
N GLN A 464 -42.65 -4.40 9.05
CA GLN A 464 -43.33 -5.30 9.98
C GLN A 464 -42.95 -6.77 9.72
N GLU A 465 -42.87 -7.20 8.46
CA GLU A 465 -42.41 -8.55 8.09
C GLU A 465 -40.97 -8.82 8.57
N SER A 466 -40.04 -7.88 8.33
CA SER A 466 -38.65 -8.00 8.78
C SER A 466 -38.48 -7.97 10.31
N LEU A 467 -39.43 -7.42 11.06
CA LEU A 467 -39.42 -7.51 12.53
C LEU A 467 -39.91 -8.87 13.02
N ILE A 468 -40.91 -9.46 12.38
CA ILE A 468 -41.44 -10.79 12.73
C ILE A 468 -40.41 -11.89 12.41
N GLY A 469 -39.65 -11.75 11.32
CA GLY A 469 -38.64 -12.72 10.89
C GLY A 469 -37.44 -12.94 11.83
N SER A 470 -37.31 -12.18 12.93
CA SER A 470 -36.20 -12.30 13.89
C SER A 470 -36.61 -12.81 15.29
N GLY A 471 -37.89 -13.15 15.51
CA GLY A 471 -38.42 -13.57 16.81
C GLY A 471 -38.60 -15.08 16.98
N TYR A 472 -37.80 -15.72 17.84
CA TYR A 472 -38.24 -16.96 18.50
C TYR A 472 -39.42 -16.64 19.45
N PRO A 473 -40.47 -17.48 19.51
CA PRO A 473 -41.72 -17.12 20.17
C PRO A 473 -41.60 -17.11 21.71
N TYR A 474 -41.56 -15.93 22.31
CA TYR A 474 -41.79 -15.75 23.74
C TYR A 474 -43.29 -15.50 24.00
N THR A 475 -43.91 -16.35 24.81
CA THR A 475 -45.36 -16.31 25.06
C THR A 475 -45.75 -15.08 25.88
N HIS A 476 -46.58 -14.21 25.31
CA HIS A 476 -47.12 -13.04 26.02
C HIS A 476 -48.13 -13.47 27.08
N SER A 477 -47.78 -13.31 28.35
CA SER A 477 -48.79 -13.23 29.42
C SER A 477 -49.33 -11.80 29.44
N GLN A 478 -50.63 -11.63 29.20
CA GLN A 478 -51.29 -10.33 29.37
C GLN A 478 -51.53 -10.06 30.86
N ARG A 479 -51.19 -8.85 31.31
CA ARG A 479 -51.84 -8.25 32.48
C ARG A 479 -51.98 -6.74 32.28
N GLY A 480 -53.07 -6.35 31.63
CA GLY A 480 -53.50 -4.96 31.55
C GLY A 480 -54.29 -4.53 32.78
N SER A 481 -54.13 -3.25 33.13
CA SER A 481 -54.99 -2.33 33.88
C SER A 481 -54.06 -1.14 34.14
N GLU A 482 -54.21 0.01 33.50
CA GLU A 482 -55.35 0.94 33.62
C GLU A 482 -55.68 1.28 35.07
N SER A 483 -55.81 2.59 35.29
CA SER A 483 -55.96 3.26 36.58
C SER A 483 -57.21 2.84 37.34
N GLU A 484 -57.18 3.00 38.66
CA GLU A 484 -58.25 3.78 39.28
C GLU A 484 -57.83 4.50 40.56
N SER A 485 -58.70 5.40 41.02
CA SER A 485 -58.50 6.24 42.19
C SER A 485 -59.49 5.87 43.29
N SER A 486 -59.03 6.01 44.53
CA SER A 486 -59.85 6.19 45.73
C SER A 486 -60.59 4.98 46.35
N THR A 487 -60.35 4.85 47.67
CA THR A 487 -61.31 4.50 48.74
C THR A 487 -61.82 3.06 48.95
N LEU A 488 -61.35 2.50 50.08
CA LEU A 488 -62.13 1.90 51.19
C LEU A 488 -62.56 0.40 51.16
N ALA A 489 -61.77 -0.38 51.93
CA ALA A 489 -62.19 -1.03 53.19
C ALA A 489 -62.71 -2.49 53.24
N VAL A 490 -62.13 -3.25 54.21
CA VAL A 490 -62.74 -4.35 55.02
C VAL A 490 -63.09 -5.67 54.29
N SER A 491 -62.81 -6.88 54.81
CA SER A 491 -61.92 -7.38 55.89
C SER A 491 -61.83 -8.93 55.81
N GLU A 492 -60.85 -9.55 56.50
CA GLU A 492 -60.83 -10.98 56.94
C GLU A 492 -60.83 -12.11 55.87
N THR A 493 -60.41 -13.36 56.12
CA THR A 493 -59.72 -14.01 57.27
C THR A 493 -58.77 -15.15 56.79
N THR A 494 -57.81 -15.55 57.64
CA THR A 494 -57.11 -16.87 57.81
C THR A 494 -57.15 -17.98 56.72
N GLY A 495 -56.09 -18.79 56.48
CA GLY A 495 -54.73 -18.85 57.05
C GLY A 495 -54.16 -20.28 57.21
N GLY A 496 -52.82 -20.43 57.22
CA GLY A 496 -52.08 -21.54 57.87
C GLY A 496 -51.87 -22.91 57.18
N GLY A 497 -50.60 -23.36 57.07
CA GLY A 497 -50.25 -24.81 57.16
C GLY A 497 -49.34 -25.43 56.06
N PRO A 498 -48.15 -25.98 56.41
CA PRO A 498 -47.26 -26.82 55.55
C PRO A 498 -47.19 -28.29 56.09
N PRO A 499 -46.24 -29.22 55.75
CA PRO A 499 -45.04 -29.16 54.87
C PRO A 499 -44.83 -30.41 53.94
N THR A 500 -43.55 -30.78 53.70
CA THR A 500 -42.94 -31.77 52.75
C THR A 500 -42.89 -33.23 53.33
N PRO A 501 -42.20 -34.30 52.81
CA PRO A 501 -41.16 -34.40 51.73
C PRO A 501 -41.05 -35.70 50.84
N HIS A 502 -40.03 -35.69 49.95
CA HIS A 502 -39.18 -36.76 49.40
C HIS A 502 -39.66 -38.19 48.97
N ARG A 503 -39.50 -38.43 47.65
CA ARG A 503 -38.63 -39.45 46.98
C ARG A 503 -38.80 -40.95 47.30
N ALA A 504 -39.33 -41.67 46.31
CA ALA A 504 -39.07 -43.10 46.06
C ALA A 504 -37.94 -43.31 45.01
N ARG A 505 -37.71 -44.56 44.57
CA ARG A 505 -36.60 -45.03 43.71
C ARG A 505 -37.04 -46.27 42.89
N GLU A 506 -36.40 -46.52 41.73
CA GLU A 506 -35.87 -47.86 41.34
C GLU A 506 -34.77 -47.76 40.24
N THR A 507 -34.66 -48.74 39.32
CA THR A 507 -33.40 -49.29 38.75
C THR A 507 -33.57 -49.40 37.19
N THR A 508 -32.65 -49.82 36.29
CA THR A 508 -31.69 -50.94 36.28
C THR A 508 -30.51 -50.75 35.27
N THR A 509 -29.72 -51.81 35.08
CA THR A 509 -28.43 -51.99 34.37
C THR A 509 -28.41 -51.76 32.84
N ALA A 510 -27.28 -51.69 32.11
CA ALA A 510 -25.93 -51.09 32.30
C ALA A 510 -24.95 -51.46 31.13
N ILE A 511 -24.44 -50.47 30.37
CA ILE A 511 -23.01 -50.13 30.01
C ILE A 511 -22.03 -51.26 29.54
N PRO A 512 -21.12 -51.09 28.52
CA PRO A 512 -20.39 -49.87 28.06
C PRO A 512 -20.23 -49.62 26.51
N SER A 513 -19.50 -48.56 26.15
CA SER A 513 -19.16 -48.05 24.79
C SER A 513 -17.97 -48.76 24.09
N PRO A 514 -17.71 -48.55 22.77
CA PRO A 514 -16.59 -47.66 22.33
C PRO A 514 -16.77 -46.96 20.92
N MET A 515 -15.67 -46.47 20.33
CA MET A 515 -15.56 -45.72 19.04
C MET A 515 -14.77 -46.48 17.93
N ASN A 516 -14.78 -45.91 16.71
CA ASN A 516 -13.74 -45.87 15.64
C ASN A 516 -13.70 -46.86 14.43
N SER A 517 -13.08 -46.35 13.35
CA SER A 517 -12.44 -47.04 12.19
C SER A 517 -13.21 -47.39 10.89
N THR A 518 -13.33 -46.39 10.01
CA THR A 518 -13.05 -46.40 8.54
C THR A 518 -12.82 -47.72 7.74
N ARG A 519 -13.44 -47.80 6.54
CA ARG A 519 -12.79 -48.21 5.25
C ARG A 519 -13.66 -47.91 4.00
N LEU A 520 -13.02 -47.72 2.83
CA LEU A 520 -13.67 -47.63 1.49
C LEU A 520 -13.47 -48.94 0.70
N ARG A 521 -14.42 -49.30 -0.20
CA ARG A 521 -14.18 -49.36 -1.67
C ARG A 521 -15.35 -49.91 -2.54
N VAL A 522 -15.53 -49.25 -3.71
CA VAL A 522 -15.89 -49.80 -5.05
C VAL A 522 -17.37 -50.12 -5.39
N ASN A 523 -17.67 -49.90 -6.69
CA ASN A 523 -18.98 -49.81 -7.35
C ASN A 523 -19.45 -51.12 -8.00
N LEU A 524 -20.74 -51.18 -8.37
CA LEU A 524 -21.33 -51.65 -9.65
C LEU A 524 -22.82 -51.16 -9.65
N ALA A 525 -23.39 -50.54 -10.70
CA ALA A 525 -24.00 -51.12 -11.92
C ALA A 525 -25.34 -51.88 -11.65
N THR A 526 -26.41 -51.82 -12.47
CA THR A 526 -26.67 -51.21 -13.80
C THR A 526 -28.17 -51.22 -14.17
N VAL A 527 -28.60 -50.36 -15.11
CA VAL A 527 -29.78 -50.47 -16.04
C VAL A 527 -31.19 -50.41 -15.38
N VAL A 528 -32.07 -49.48 -15.79
CA VAL A 528 -33.18 -49.58 -16.79
C VAL A 528 -33.71 -48.14 -17.05
N ASP A 529 -34.28 -47.66 -18.19
CA ASP A 529 -34.22 -47.91 -19.66
C ASP A 529 -34.87 -46.67 -20.39
N GLU A 530 -35.27 -46.77 -21.68
CA GLU A 530 -35.81 -45.69 -22.57
C GLU A 530 -37.38 -45.62 -22.58
N ASP A 531 -38.15 -44.79 -23.32
CA ASP A 531 -38.03 -44.12 -24.65
C ASP A 531 -39.10 -42.97 -24.76
N SER A 532 -38.88 -41.77 -25.33
CA SER A 532 -39.16 -41.40 -26.74
C SER A 532 -39.20 -39.87 -26.99
N ARG A 533 -39.29 -39.42 -28.27
CA ARG A 533 -39.28 -38.00 -28.77
C ARG A 533 -40.58 -37.68 -29.58
N PRO A 534 -40.77 -36.56 -30.35
CA PRO A 534 -40.00 -35.29 -30.56
C PRO A 534 -40.89 -34.00 -30.63
N VAL A 535 -40.34 -32.85 -31.09
CA VAL A 535 -40.88 -31.88 -32.11
C VAL A 535 -40.26 -30.46 -31.99
N THR A 536 -40.12 -29.75 -33.12
CA THR A 536 -39.68 -28.34 -33.27
C THR A 536 -40.76 -27.46 -33.94
N PRO A 537 -40.66 -26.12 -33.87
CA PRO A 537 -41.10 -25.25 -34.97
C PRO A 537 -40.02 -24.25 -35.44
N ASP A 538 -40.33 -23.48 -36.48
CA ASP A 538 -39.37 -22.88 -37.43
C ASP A 538 -39.40 -21.32 -37.51
N LYS A 539 -38.64 -20.76 -38.47
CA LYS A 539 -38.44 -19.32 -38.78
C LYS A 539 -39.71 -18.54 -39.18
N PRO A 540 -39.57 -17.21 -39.34
CA PRO A 540 -39.72 -16.65 -40.70
C PRO A 540 -38.50 -15.83 -41.18
N GLN A 541 -38.47 -15.46 -42.46
CA GLN A 541 -37.35 -14.76 -43.09
C GLN A 541 -37.81 -13.79 -44.20
N ALA A 542 -37.13 -12.64 -44.29
CA ALA A 542 -37.09 -11.67 -45.41
C ALA A 542 -38.37 -10.89 -45.80
N GLU A 543 -38.20 -9.57 -45.93
CA GLU A 543 -38.58 -8.87 -47.17
C GLU A 543 -37.62 -7.68 -47.44
N ARG A 544 -37.72 -7.03 -48.63
CA ARG A 544 -36.75 -6.06 -49.15
C ARG A 544 -37.45 -4.93 -49.90
N VAL A 545 -37.19 -3.67 -49.53
CA VAL A 545 -37.54 -2.47 -50.31
C VAL A 545 -36.34 -1.50 -50.31
N SER A 546 -36.20 -0.69 -51.37
CA SER A 546 -35.05 0.20 -51.57
C SER A 546 -35.36 1.38 -52.50
N GLU A 547 -35.26 2.61 -51.99
CA GLU A 547 -35.23 3.90 -52.71
C GLU A 547 -34.37 4.85 -51.83
N ASN A 548 -33.40 5.65 -52.27
CA ASN A 548 -33.29 6.63 -53.37
C ASN A 548 -34.28 7.80 -53.27
N GLU A 549 -33.83 8.96 -52.78
CA GLU A 549 -33.57 10.16 -53.60
C GLU A 549 -32.92 11.31 -52.80
N SER A 550 -32.78 12.49 -53.40
CA SER A 550 -32.21 13.77 -52.88
C SER A 550 -32.85 14.92 -53.69
N PRO A 551 -32.43 16.20 -53.63
CA PRO A 551 -31.78 17.02 -52.59
C PRO A 551 -32.61 18.30 -52.26
N ASP A 552 -32.06 19.21 -51.45
CA ASP A 552 -32.21 20.70 -51.48
C ASP A 552 -31.38 21.26 -50.29
N THR A 553 -30.45 22.22 -50.35
CA THR A 553 -30.35 23.60 -50.88
C THR A 553 -31.07 24.70 -50.09
N GLY A 554 -30.28 25.57 -49.46
CA GLY A 554 -30.65 26.85 -48.82
C GLY A 554 -29.37 27.67 -48.57
N THR A 555 -29.44 29.01 -48.64
CA THR A 555 -28.25 29.87 -48.82
C THR A 555 -28.11 31.00 -47.77
N ASP A 556 -27.07 31.82 -47.98
CA ASP A 556 -26.77 33.12 -47.35
C ASP A 556 -26.01 33.05 -46.00
N GLY A 557 -25.05 33.94 -45.72
CA GLY A 557 -24.43 34.97 -46.58
C GLY A 557 -23.52 35.94 -45.79
N ARG A 558 -22.55 36.56 -46.48
CA ARG A 558 -21.56 37.57 -45.99
C ARG A 558 -20.49 37.04 -45.01
N GLU A 559 -19.27 37.60 -44.95
CA GLU A 559 -18.55 38.49 -45.89
C GLU A 559 -17.03 38.17 -45.81
N SER A 560 -16.24 38.63 -46.78
CA SER A 560 -14.80 38.35 -46.91
C SER A 560 -13.98 39.65 -46.76
N PRO A 561 -12.64 39.63 -46.58
CA PRO A 561 -11.82 39.58 -47.79
C PRO A 561 -10.41 38.93 -47.68
N THR A 562 -10.05 38.17 -48.73
CA THR A 562 -8.73 38.18 -49.42
C THR A 562 -7.46 37.56 -48.75
N THR A 563 -6.51 36.94 -49.49
CA THR A 563 -6.37 36.70 -50.95
C THR A 563 -5.49 35.48 -51.30
N LYS A 564 -5.92 34.67 -52.30
CA LYS A 564 -5.19 34.08 -53.49
C LYS A 564 -3.78 33.43 -53.30
N ARG A 565 -3.33 32.39 -54.04
CA ARG A 565 -3.83 31.45 -55.11
C ARG A 565 -2.76 30.31 -55.16
N VAL A 566 -3.00 28.99 -55.32
CA VAL A 566 -3.73 28.19 -56.36
C VAL A 566 -3.04 28.26 -57.73
N LYS A 567 -2.69 27.18 -58.48
CA LYS A 567 -2.87 25.69 -58.40
C LYS A 567 -1.50 24.99 -58.18
N GLY A 568 -1.30 23.66 -58.12
CA GLY A 568 -2.18 22.48 -58.30
C GLY A 568 -1.88 21.66 -59.58
N SER A 569 -2.11 20.33 -59.69
CA SER A 569 -2.66 19.37 -58.70
C SER A 569 -2.74 17.90 -59.20
N GLY A 570 -1.95 16.95 -58.63
CA GLY A 570 -2.30 15.49 -58.54
C GLY A 570 -1.47 14.47 -59.34
N PRO A 571 -1.66 13.13 -59.12
CA PRO A 571 -2.63 12.48 -58.23
C PRO A 571 -2.10 11.41 -57.23
N ARG A 572 -2.71 11.37 -56.03
CA ARG A 572 -2.97 10.25 -55.07
C ARG A 572 -1.98 9.06 -54.94
N ARG A 573 -1.45 8.84 -53.71
CA ARG A 573 -1.47 7.54 -52.98
C ARG A 573 -1.02 7.66 -51.50
N GLY A 574 -1.71 6.94 -50.60
CA GLY A 574 -1.21 6.39 -49.32
C GLY A 574 -0.82 7.32 -48.16
N SER A 575 -1.36 7.08 -46.96
CA SER A 575 -0.93 7.70 -45.70
C SER A 575 0.24 6.94 -45.06
N ALA A 576 1.19 7.65 -44.42
CA ALA A 576 2.14 7.08 -43.46
C ALA A 576 2.66 8.14 -42.46
N CYS A 577 3.14 7.65 -41.30
CA CYS A 577 3.71 8.33 -40.13
C CYS A 577 4.17 9.80 -40.22
N SER A 578 3.72 10.61 -39.26
CA SER A 578 4.34 11.90 -38.89
C SER A 578 5.55 11.69 -37.96
N SER A 579 6.68 12.28 -38.34
CA SER A 579 7.98 12.32 -37.67
C SER A 579 7.98 12.60 -36.16
N ILE A 580 8.84 11.89 -35.41
CA ILE A 580 9.31 12.26 -34.06
C ILE A 580 10.42 13.32 -34.18
N SER A 581 10.53 14.23 -33.20
CA SER A 581 11.54 15.30 -33.18
C SER A 581 12.96 14.79 -32.89
N VAL A 582 13.95 15.43 -33.53
CA VAL A 582 15.38 15.14 -33.40
C VAL A 582 15.90 15.42 -31.98
N ASP A 583 15.32 16.38 -31.26
CA ASP A 583 15.71 16.69 -29.88
C ASP A 583 15.48 15.54 -28.89
N SER A 584 14.57 14.60 -29.20
CA SER A 584 14.26 13.43 -28.38
C SER A 584 15.38 12.39 -28.31
N MET A 585 16.47 12.55 -29.08
CA MET A 585 17.55 11.56 -29.19
C MET A 585 18.81 11.90 -28.36
N ARG A 586 18.80 13.02 -27.62
CA ARG A 586 20.00 13.52 -26.92
C ARG A 586 20.15 13.03 -25.48
N ASP A 587 19.06 12.75 -24.78
CA ASP A 587 19.09 12.28 -23.40
C ASP A 587 19.25 10.75 -23.34
N GLY A 588 20.41 10.30 -22.87
CA GLY A 588 20.74 8.89 -22.71
C GLY A 588 19.94 8.25 -21.56
N ARG A 589 18.93 7.44 -21.88
CA ARG A 589 18.13 6.69 -20.90
C ARG A 589 18.89 5.48 -20.33
N GLY A 590 19.89 5.73 -19.49
CA GLY A 590 20.71 4.71 -18.82
C GLY A 590 21.52 5.30 -17.66
N ILE A 591 21.83 4.46 -16.66
CA ILE A 591 22.59 4.78 -15.43
C ILE A 591 22.26 6.17 -14.82
N SER A 592 21.01 6.36 -14.38
CA SER A 592 20.57 7.58 -13.68
C SER A 592 21.10 7.62 -12.23
N ILE A 593 22.26 8.25 -12.01
CA ILE A 593 22.90 8.31 -10.68
C ILE A 593 22.29 9.44 -9.83
N VAL A 594 21.18 9.15 -9.13
CA VAL A 594 20.58 10.07 -8.15
C VAL A 594 21.30 9.98 -6.79
N TYR A 595 22.52 10.55 -6.73
CA TYR A 595 23.31 10.64 -5.49
C TYR A 595 24.00 12.01 -5.37
N LYS A 596 23.26 13.03 -4.89
CA LYS A 596 23.85 14.37 -4.69
C LYS A 596 23.34 15.24 -3.53
N GLU A 597 22.31 14.81 -2.79
CA GLU A 597 21.74 15.61 -1.67
C GLU A 597 21.98 15.01 -0.27
N ALA A 598 22.95 14.10 -0.13
CA ALA A 598 23.21 13.36 1.12
C ALA A 598 24.68 13.37 1.56
N LEU A 599 25.36 14.54 1.54
CA LEU A 599 26.67 14.69 2.20
C LEU A 599 27.05 16.11 2.68
N GLU A 600 26.14 17.09 2.65
CA GLU A 600 26.34 18.35 3.40
C GLU A 600 25.84 18.19 4.84
N GLY A 601 26.74 18.33 5.82
CA GLY A 601 26.38 18.28 7.25
C GLY A 601 27.47 17.82 8.22
N TRP A 602 28.51 17.13 7.73
CA TRP A 602 29.58 16.55 8.58
C TRP A 602 30.97 17.10 8.27
N ASN A 603 31.16 18.44 8.34
CA ASN A 603 32.51 18.99 8.51
C ASN A 603 32.59 20.39 9.15
N GLN A 604 32.36 20.48 10.48
CA GLN A 604 32.82 21.61 11.30
C GLN A 604 33.41 21.14 12.64
N ARG A 605 34.70 20.78 12.61
CA ARG A 605 35.66 20.96 13.71
C ARG A 605 37.07 20.72 13.18
N GLY A 606 37.79 21.80 12.89
CA GLY A 606 39.19 21.72 12.47
C GLY A 606 40.14 21.49 13.66
N VAL A 607 41.25 20.81 13.40
CA VAL A 607 42.47 20.80 14.20
C VAL A 607 43.65 20.98 13.23
N ASP A 608 44.72 21.61 13.71
CA ASP A 608 45.83 22.12 12.88
C ASP A 608 46.82 21.03 12.41
N SER A 609 47.88 21.49 11.77
CA SER A 609 48.81 20.79 10.89
C SER A 609 50.13 20.36 11.57
N ARG A 610 50.91 19.53 10.85
CA ARG A 610 52.26 19.02 11.19
C ARG A 610 52.23 17.89 12.24
N ASP A 611 53.09 16.87 12.21
CA ASP A 611 54.52 16.85 11.88
C ASP A 611 55.00 15.70 10.98
N SER A 612 56.28 15.77 10.58
CA SER A 612 56.95 14.79 9.71
C SER A 612 58.11 14.06 10.40
N TYR A 613 58.12 12.72 10.36
CA TYR A 613 59.34 11.92 10.52
C TYR A 613 59.31 10.69 9.61
N GLY A 614 60.45 10.39 8.98
CA GLY A 614 60.64 9.21 8.14
C GLY A 614 61.61 8.20 8.77
N LEU A 615 61.44 6.92 8.42
CA LEU A 615 62.35 5.83 8.76
C LEU A 615 62.46 4.87 7.57
N LYS A 616 63.60 4.18 7.44
CA LYS A 616 64.01 3.49 6.21
C LYS A 616 64.62 2.13 6.53
N LEU A 617 64.32 1.13 5.70
CA LEU A 617 65.03 -0.16 5.57
C LEU A 617 64.92 -1.12 6.79
N PRO A 618 65.25 -2.43 6.65
CA PRO A 618 65.86 -3.11 5.50
C PRO A 618 65.05 -4.25 4.86
N GLU A 619 65.59 -4.75 3.74
CA GLU A 619 65.15 -5.95 3.03
C GLU A 619 65.68 -7.23 3.71
N GLY A 620 65.04 -8.38 3.44
CA GLY A 620 65.53 -9.71 3.78
C GLY A 620 64.67 -10.78 3.11
N GLY A 621 65.25 -11.55 2.19
CA GLY A 621 64.52 -12.53 1.35
C GLY A 621 64.90 -13.98 1.60
N THR A 622 64.21 -14.91 0.92
CA THR A 622 64.65 -16.30 0.72
C THR A 622 63.90 -16.94 -0.45
N HIS A 623 64.50 -17.94 -1.11
CA HIS A 623 63.94 -18.60 -2.30
C HIS A 623 63.18 -19.90 -2.00
N GLY A 624 62.17 -20.19 -2.81
CA GLY A 624 61.55 -21.52 -2.98
C GLY A 624 61.24 -21.79 -4.46
N PRO A 625 61.34 -23.04 -4.95
CA PRO A 625 61.36 -23.34 -6.38
C PRO A 625 59.99 -23.33 -7.06
N ARG A 626 59.96 -23.00 -8.36
CA ARG A 626 58.79 -23.12 -9.24
C ARG A 626 58.92 -24.35 -10.15
N ILE A 627 57.85 -25.15 -10.25
CA ILE A 627 57.67 -26.16 -11.31
C ILE A 627 56.92 -25.49 -12.46
N GLY A 628 57.38 -25.68 -13.70
CA GLY A 628 56.83 -25.01 -14.89
C GLY A 628 55.80 -25.84 -15.66
N VAL A 629 54.76 -25.17 -16.16
CA VAL A 629 53.76 -25.66 -17.13
C VAL A 629 53.58 -24.52 -18.16
N PRO A 630 53.47 -24.80 -19.48
CA PRO A 630 53.90 -23.83 -20.50
C PRO A 630 52.94 -22.66 -20.74
N LYS A 631 53.52 -21.51 -21.13
CA LYS A 631 52.77 -20.38 -21.69
C LYS A 631 52.10 -20.76 -23.01
N ARG A 632 50.88 -20.26 -23.22
CA ARG A 632 50.31 -19.96 -24.54
C ARG A 632 50.11 -18.45 -24.67
N ASP A 633 50.05 -17.97 -25.89
CA ASP A 633 50.31 -16.56 -26.23
C ASP A 633 49.22 -15.60 -25.76
N LEU A 634 49.47 -14.95 -24.63
CA LEU A 634 48.88 -13.69 -24.23
C LEU A 634 49.99 -12.65 -24.33
N GLY A 635 49.92 -11.82 -25.38
CA GLY A 635 50.91 -10.79 -25.68
C GLY A 635 51.07 -9.75 -24.58
N ASP A 636 52.17 -9.01 -24.66
CA ASP A 636 52.73 -8.28 -23.52
C ASP A 636 51.76 -7.29 -22.85
N SER A 637 51.92 -7.19 -21.54
CA SER A 637 50.97 -6.54 -20.62
C SER A 637 51.58 -5.31 -19.96
N ASP A 638 52.50 -4.64 -20.67
CA ASP A 638 53.18 -3.47 -20.15
C ASP A 638 52.33 -2.21 -20.27
N ASN A 639 52.64 -1.28 -19.37
CA ASN A 639 51.95 -0.05 -19.01
C ASN A 639 50.85 0.38 -20.00
N TRP A 640 49.56 0.23 -19.64
CA TRP A 640 48.51 0.84 -20.43
C TRP A 640 48.57 2.37 -20.24
N ASP A 641 49.13 3.10 -21.20
CA ASP A 641 49.38 4.56 -21.13
C ASP A 641 48.07 5.38 -21.11
N GLY A 642 47.41 5.42 -19.95
CA GLY A 642 46.13 6.11 -19.75
C GLY A 642 44.98 5.55 -20.58
N LYS A 643 45.04 4.28 -21.03
CA LYS A 643 44.07 3.68 -21.95
C LYS A 643 43.53 2.35 -21.42
N ILE A 644 42.21 2.23 -21.36
CA ILE A 644 41.51 1.01 -20.95
C ILE A 644 41.24 0.14 -22.19
N PRO A 645 41.59 -1.17 -22.16
CA PRO A 645 41.30 -2.06 -23.28
C PRO A 645 39.81 -2.43 -23.33
N LEU A 646 39.21 -2.22 -24.51
CA LEU A 646 37.82 -2.58 -24.82
C LEU A 646 37.85 -3.63 -25.94
N ILE A 647 37.40 -4.85 -25.69
CA ILE A 647 37.40 -5.95 -26.68
C ILE A 647 35.96 -6.26 -27.05
N VAL A 648 35.65 -6.33 -28.34
CA VAL A 648 34.36 -6.80 -28.83
C VAL A 648 34.55 -8.12 -29.57
N SER A 649 33.86 -9.16 -29.12
CA SER A 649 33.98 -10.54 -29.61
C SER A 649 32.64 -11.02 -30.18
N ASN A 650 32.63 -11.46 -31.44
CA ASN A 650 31.46 -12.07 -32.07
C ASN A 650 31.53 -13.60 -31.97
N ASN A 651 30.65 -14.20 -31.17
CA ASN A 651 30.47 -15.64 -31.06
C ASN A 651 29.21 -16.15 -31.77
N CYS A 652 28.44 -15.28 -32.43
CA CYS A 652 27.28 -15.64 -33.24
C CYS A 652 27.73 -16.39 -34.51
N ASP A 653 26.88 -17.24 -35.07
CA ASP A 653 27.20 -18.00 -36.30
C ASP A 653 27.24 -17.13 -37.58
N THR A 654 26.80 -15.87 -37.48
CA THR A 654 26.75 -14.89 -38.57
C THR A 654 27.69 -13.71 -38.34
N THR A 655 27.94 -12.93 -39.39
CA THR A 655 28.59 -11.62 -39.24
C THR A 655 27.62 -10.65 -38.55
N ILE A 656 28.12 -9.93 -37.55
CA ILE A 656 27.40 -8.84 -36.88
C ILE A 656 28.13 -7.52 -37.14
N TRP A 657 27.45 -6.40 -36.90
CA TRP A 657 28.07 -5.07 -36.99
C TRP A 657 27.97 -4.37 -35.64
N PRO A 658 29.00 -4.44 -34.77
CA PRO A 658 28.94 -3.71 -33.52
C PRO A 658 28.70 -2.21 -33.75
N GLY A 659 27.84 -1.63 -32.93
CA GLY A 659 27.71 -0.19 -32.73
C GLY A 659 28.40 0.19 -31.42
N ILE A 660 29.04 1.35 -31.41
CA ILE A 660 29.64 1.96 -30.22
C ILE A 660 29.23 3.43 -30.19
N ALA A 661 28.58 3.86 -29.12
CA ALA A 661 28.36 5.27 -28.82
C ALA A 661 29.27 5.69 -27.66
N THR A 662 29.70 6.95 -27.67
CA THR A 662 30.48 7.56 -26.58
C THR A 662 29.73 8.79 -26.08
N GLN A 663 29.26 8.73 -24.83
CA GLN A 663 28.59 9.85 -24.18
C GLN A 663 29.59 10.81 -23.50
N ALA A 664 30.69 10.29 -22.96
CA ALA A 664 31.76 11.10 -22.34
C ALA A 664 33.13 10.42 -22.43
N GLY A 665 34.20 11.19 -22.17
CA GLY A 665 35.58 10.74 -22.31
C GLY A 665 36.01 10.51 -23.77
N THR A 666 37.14 9.83 -23.96
CA THR A 666 37.70 9.51 -25.28
C THR A 666 37.32 8.10 -25.70
N GLY A 667 36.43 7.99 -26.69
CA GLY A 667 36.01 6.74 -27.30
C GLY A 667 37.03 6.12 -28.26
N PRO A 668 36.74 4.94 -28.83
CA PRO A 668 37.73 4.10 -29.50
C PRO A 668 38.09 4.50 -30.95
N GLY A 669 37.78 5.73 -31.37
CA GLY A 669 38.06 6.22 -32.73
C GLY A 669 37.23 5.57 -33.85
N THR A 670 36.19 4.80 -33.49
CA THR A 670 35.19 4.23 -34.40
C THR A 670 33.89 4.03 -33.61
N GLY A 671 32.77 4.42 -34.19
CA GLY A 671 31.42 4.19 -33.69
C GLY A 671 30.79 2.89 -34.24
N GLY A 672 31.45 2.16 -35.14
CA GLY A 672 30.95 0.87 -35.61
C GLY A 672 31.72 0.24 -36.77
N PHE A 673 31.57 -1.08 -36.92
CA PHE A 673 32.35 -1.86 -37.88
C PHE A 673 31.69 -3.23 -38.14
N SER A 674 32.15 -3.95 -39.16
CA SER A 674 31.78 -5.36 -39.38
C SER A 674 32.68 -6.30 -38.57
N LEU A 675 32.10 -7.34 -37.98
CA LEU A 675 32.81 -8.36 -37.20
C LEU A 675 32.29 -9.76 -37.56
N ALA A 676 33.08 -10.51 -38.33
CA ALA A 676 32.72 -11.86 -38.76
C ALA A 676 32.65 -12.86 -37.59
N SER A 677 31.94 -13.98 -37.77
CA SER A 677 31.80 -15.03 -36.77
C SER A 677 33.15 -15.54 -36.25
N GLY A 678 33.26 -15.75 -34.93
CA GLY A 678 34.48 -16.19 -34.26
C GLY A 678 35.64 -15.19 -34.26
N LYS A 679 35.40 -13.93 -34.63
CA LYS A 679 36.40 -12.86 -34.62
C LYS A 679 36.19 -11.91 -33.46
N LYS A 680 37.27 -11.27 -33.04
CA LYS A 680 37.27 -10.21 -32.02
C LYS A 680 38.14 -9.04 -32.43
N ARG A 681 37.70 -7.82 -32.09
CA ARG A 681 38.44 -6.57 -32.30
C ARG A 681 38.84 -6.00 -30.94
N ARG A 682 40.13 -5.71 -30.75
CA ARG A 682 40.62 -4.92 -29.62
C ARG A 682 40.56 -3.44 -29.97
N LEU A 683 40.03 -2.66 -29.06
CA LEU A 683 39.87 -1.21 -29.08
C LEU A 683 40.39 -0.65 -27.73
N TRP A 684 40.38 0.68 -27.61
CA TRP A 684 40.92 1.41 -26.47
C TRP A 684 40.05 2.60 -26.15
N VAL A 685 39.82 2.88 -24.88
CA VAL A 685 39.07 4.06 -24.40
C VAL A 685 39.83 4.73 -23.27
N SER A 686 39.50 5.98 -22.91
CA SER A 686 40.10 6.64 -21.74
C SER A 686 39.51 6.11 -20.41
N PRO A 687 40.14 6.38 -19.25
CA PRO A 687 39.68 5.85 -17.96
C PRO A 687 38.38 6.49 -17.47
N ASP A 688 38.03 7.66 -17.99
CA ASP A 688 36.81 8.42 -17.77
C ASP A 688 35.71 8.15 -18.82
N TRP A 689 35.91 7.16 -19.71
CA TRP A 689 34.95 6.89 -20.79
C TRP A 689 33.58 6.48 -20.26
N GLN A 690 32.55 7.05 -20.87
CA GLN A 690 31.16 6.66 -20.70
C GLN A 690 30.59 6.32 -22.07
N GLY A 691 30.02 5.14 -22.23
CA GLY A 691 29.73 4.60 -23.55
C GLY A 691 28.76 3.42 -23.56
N ARG A 692 28.25 3.13 -24.76
CA ARG A 692 27.35 2.01 -25.06
C ARG A 692 27.94 1.15 -26.18
N VAL A 693 27.85 -0.18 -26.05
CA VAL A 693 28.25 -1.14 -27.10
C VAL A 693 27.12 -2.13 -27.35
N TRP A 694 26.75 -2.37 -28.60
CA TRP A 694 25.68 -3.33 -28.95
C TRP A 694 25.94 -4.03 -30.29
N GLY A 695 25.25 -5.14 -30.52
CA GLY A 695 25.31 -5.87 -31.80
C GLY A 695 24.17 -5.48 -32.73
N ARG A 696 24.50 -5.22 -34.00
CA ARG A 696 23.51 -5.01 -35.09
C ARG A 696 23.47 -6.21 -36.02
N THR A 697 22.27 -6.57 -36.47
CA THR A 697 22.02 -7.77 -37.29
C THR A 697 21.66 -7.43 -38.73
N ASN A 698 22.06 -8.33 -39.66
CA ASN A 698 21.65 -8.32 -41.07
C ASN A 698 21.75 -6.92 -41.71
N CYS A 699 22.97 -6.38 -41.74
CA CYS A 699 23.23 -5.01 -42.20
C CYS A 699 23.73 -4.94 -43.64
N THR A 700 23.22 -3.97 -44.40
CA THR A 700 23.74 -3.59 -45.71
C THR A 700 24.61 -2.33 -45.58
N VAL A 701 25.91 -2.45 -45.89
CA VAL A 701 26.88 -1.35 -45.82
C VAL A 701 27.21 -0.83 -47.23
N LYS A 702 27.23 0.50 -47.39
CA LYS A 702 27.66 1.22 -48.61
C LYS A 702 28.40 2.50 -48.20
N GLY A 703 29.74 2.44 -48.20
CA GLY A 703 30.56 3.50 -47.61
C GLY A 703 30.21 3.70 -46.14
N ASP A 704 30.03 4.95 -45.73
CA ASP A 704 29.68 5.33 -44.36
C ASP A 704 28.22 5.01 -43.98
N SER A 705 27.38 4.65 -44.96
CA SER A 705 26.01 4.21 -44.71
C SER A 705 25.93 2.72 -44.38
N CYS A 706 25.15 2.37 -43.35
CA CYS A 706 24.92 1.01 -42.88
C CYS A 706 23.49 0.92 -42.36
N SER A 707 22.62 0.15 -43.02
CA SER A 707 21.24 -0.08 -42.59
C SER A 707 21.04 -1.53 -42.14
N CYS A 708 20.61 -1.72 -40.90
CA CYS A 708 20.49 -2.98 -40.19
C CYS A 708 19.04 -3.37 -39.87
N THR A 709 18.80 -4.66 -39.61
CA THR A 709 17.47 -5.18 -39.25
C THR A 709 17.12 -4.97 -37.76
N THR A 710 18.11 -4.96 -36.87
CA THR A 710 17.97 -4.57 -35.46
C THR A 710 19.21 -3.80 -34.97
N GLY A 711 19.04 -2.91 -33.99
CA GLY A 711 20.12 -2.09 -33.42
C GLY A 711 20.62 -0.96 -34.33
N ASP A 712 19.93 -0.64 -35.43
CA ASP A 712 20.41 0.31 -36.43
C ASP A 712 20.68 1.72 -35.87
N CYS A 713 21.77 2.39 -36.27
CA CYS A 713 22.07 3.74 -35.78
C CYS A 713 21.84 4.80 -36.87
N LEU A 714 20.57 4.98 -37.22
CA LEU A 714 20.07 5.97 -38.19
C LEU A 714 20.74 5.86 -39.57
N GLY A 715 21.00 4.63 -40.02
CA GLY A 715 21.63 4.34 -41.30
C GLY A 715 23.13 4.62 -41.38
N LYS A 716 23.84 4.89 -40.26
CA LYS A 716 25.31 5.12 -40.23
C LYS A 716 26.10 3.86 -39.87
N LEU A 717 27.31 3.72 -40.43
CA LEU A 717 28.26 2.67 -40.01
C LEU A 717 28.89 3.00 -38.65
N ASP A 718 29.50 4.18 -38.52
CA ASP A 718 29.95 4.70 -37.24
C ASP A 718 28.80 5.42 -36.52
N CYS A 719 28.41 4.91 -35.35
CA CYS A 719 27.29 5.42 -34.57
C CYS A 719 27.67 6.63 -33.71
N GLU A 720 26.80 7.63 -33.66
CA GLU A 720 26.92 8.82 -32.78
C GLU A 720 26.00 8.74 -31.56
N PHE A 721 24.95 7.92 -31.61
CA PHE A 721 23.89 7.79 -30.61
C PHE A 721 23.57 6.30 -30.34
N SER A 722 22.67 6.01 -29.39
CA SER A 722 22.20 4.65 -29.09
C SER A 722 21.62 3.93 -30.33
N GLY A 723 21.64 2.61 -30.33
CA GLY A 723 21.01 1.80 -31.37
C GLY A 723 19.49 1.90 -31.37
N SER A 724 18.88 1.86 -32.56
CA SER A 724 17.43 1.79 -32.71
C SER A 724 16.89 0.48 -32.14
N THR A 725 15.80 0.59 -31.40
CA THR A 725 15.17 -0.52 -30.70
C THR A 725 14.62 -1.57 -31.69
N PRO A 726 14.72 -2.88 -31.39
CA PRO A 726 15.30 -3.46 -30.18
C PRO A 726 16.83 -3.59 -30.27
N ALA A 727 17.51 -3.26 -29.17
CA ALA A 727 18.96 -3.37 -29.02
C ALA A 727 19.35 -3.78 -27.59
N THR A 728 19.99 -4.95 -27.44
CA THR A 728 20.67 -5.34 -26.20
C THR A 728 21.94 -4.51 -26.07
N LEU A 729 22.09 -3.71 -25.00
CA LEU A 729 23.24 -2.83 -24.80
C LEU A 729 24.19 -3.35 -23.70
N ALA A 730 25.48 -3.11 -23.87
CA ALA A 730 26.44 -3.03 -22.76
C ALA A 730 26.62 -1.54 -22.43
N GLU A 731 26.31 -1.13 -21.20
CA GLU A 731 26.50 0.25 -20.74
C GLU A 731 27.73 0.33 -19.81
N PHE A 732 28.50 1.41 -19.92
CA PHE A 732 29.69 1.65 -19.12
C PHE A 732 29.78 3.12 -18.68
N ASN A 733 30.14 3.32 -17.41
CA ASN A 733 30.69 4.57 -16.89
C ASN A 733 31.94 4.22 -16.07
N LEU A 734 33.13 4.43 -16.65
CA LEU A 734 34.37 3.91 -16.09
C LEU A 734 34.90 4.71 -14.87
N ALA A 735 34.52 5.98 -14.74
CA ALA A 735 34.92 6.87 -13.64
C ALA A 735 33.72 7.62 -13.03
N GLY A 736 32.80 6.86 -12.44
CA GLY A 736 31.65 7.37 -11.68
C GLY A 736 31.83 7.24 -10.17
N GLY A 737 30.76 7.54 -9.44
CA GLY A 737 30.65 7.28 -8.01
C GLY A 737 31.54 8.16 -7.13
N ILE A 738 31.93 7.65 -5.96
CA ILE A 738 32.65 8.44 -4.95
C ILE A 738 34.03 8.86 -5.50
N GLU A 739 34.27 10.17 -5.56
CA GLU A 739 35.50 10.79 -6.11
C GLU A 739 35.85 10.33 -7.54
N ASN A 740 34.87 9.88 -8.34
CA ASN A 740 35.05 9.27 -9.66
C ASN A 740 35.94 8.00 -9.65
N LYS A 741 35.98 7.26 -8.53
CA LYS A 741 36.86 6.08 -8.34
C LYS A 741 36.16 4.73 -8.50
N GLN A 742 34.94 4.70 -9.03
CA GLN A 742 34.17 3.47 -9.26
C GLN A 742 33.78 3.33 -10.75
N THR A 743 33.85 2.12 -11.28
CA THR A 743 33.33 1.75 -12.60
C THR A 743 31.95 1.12 -12.43
N PHE A 744 30.97 1.68 -13.14
CA PHE A 744 29.59 1.19 -13.24
C PHE A 744 29.41 0.55 -14.61
N TYR A 745 28.77 -0.62 -14.66
CA TYR A 745 28.48 -1.32 -15.91
C TYR A 745 27.29 -2.26 -15.76
N ASP A 746 26.59 -2.52 -16.86
CA ASP A 746 25.45 -3.42 -16.90
C ASP A 746 25.15 -3.92 -18.33
N ILE A 747 24.30 -4.94 -18.43
CA ILE A 747 23.63 -5.32 -19.67
C ILE A 747 22.23 -4.73 -19.63
N SER A 748 21.98 -3.73 -20.47
CA SER A 748 20.74 -2.95 -20.49
C SER A 748 19.79 -3.45 -21.57
N LEU A 749 18.54 -3.64 -21.16
CA LEU A 749 17.39 -4.08 -21.95
C LEU A 749 16.35 -2.96 -22.12
N VAL A 750 16.70 -1.72 -21.72
CA VAL A 750 15.84 -0.53 -21.79
C VAL A 750 15.53 -0.15 -23.23
N ASP A 751 16.48 -0.33 -24.14
CA ASP A 751 16.29 -0.16 -25.59
C ASP A 751 15.92 -1.50 -26.27
N GLY A 752 15.56 -2.55 -25.52
CA GLY A 752 15.04 -3.84 -26.00
C GLY A 752 16.00 -5.03 -25.88
N TYR A 753 15.66 -6.15 -26.51
CA TYR A 753 16.51 -7.34 -26.64
C TYR A 753 16.57 -7.81 -28.10
N ASN A 754 17.77 -7.94 -28.67
CA ASN A 754 17.97 -8.43 -30.04
C ASN A 754 19.01 -9.55 -30.19
N LEU A 755 20.01 -9.61 -29.31
CA LEU A 755 21.08 -10.60 -29.30
C LEU A 755 21.49 -10.96 -27.86
N PRO A 756 21.97 -12.18 -27.59
CA PRO A 756 22.59 -12.51 -26.32
C PRO A 756 23.88 -11.74 -26.11
N MET A 757 24.18 -11.39 -24.86
CA MET A 757 25.35 -10.59 -24.51
C MET A 757 25.96 -11.07 -23.20
N GLY A 758 27.29 -11.01 -23.10
CA GLY A 758 28.03 -11.27 -21.88
C GLY A 758 29.19 -10.28 -21.73
N LEU A 759 29.38 -9.77 -20.52
CA LEU A 759 30.45 -8.86 -20.15
C LEU A 759 31.48 -9.64 -19.34
N LYS A 760 32.76 -9.30 -19.53
CA LYS A 760 33.86 -9.97 -18.86
C LYS A 760 34.93 -8.95 -18.49
N TYR A 761 35.24 -8.89 -17.20
CA TYR A 761 36.28 -8.02 -16.68
C TYR A 761 37.68 -8.51 -17.04
N ILE A 762 38.57 -7.57 -17.33
CA ILE A 762 39.99 -7.77 -17.63
C ILE A 762 40.79 -7.01 -16.56
N PRO A 763 41.29 -7.67 -15.50
CA PRO A 763 41.99 -6.99 -14.41
C PRO A 763 43.29 -6.31 -14.89
N ALA A 764 43.61 -5.15 -14.31
CA ALA A 764 44.89 -4.47 -14.53
C ALA A 764 45.97 -4.98 -13.55
N LYS A 765 47.25 -4.79 -13.90
CA LYS A 765 48.39 -5.23 -13.06
C LYS A 765 48.39 -4.64 -11.63
N ASN A 766 47.82 -3.45 -11.44
CA ASN A 766 47.87 -2.69 -10.18
C ASN A 766 46.51 -2.55 -9.47
N THR A 767 45.44 -3.20 -9.96
CA THR A 767 44.11 -3.19 -9.32
C THR A 767 43.95 -4.38 -8.35
N SER A 768 43.06 -4.24 -7.36
CA SER A 768 42.59 -5.36 -6.53
C SER A 768 42.13 -6.53 -7.42
N HIS A 769 42.61 -7.75 -7.16
CA HIS A 769 42.17 -8.92 -7.94
C HIS A 769 40.71 -9.26 -7.60
N ILE A 770 39.79 -8.88 -8.48
CA ILE A 770 38.37 -9.21 -8.35
C ILE A 770 38.11 -10.66 -8.83
N PRO A 771 37.45 -11.52 -8.04
CA PRO A 771 37.00 -12.84 -8.48
C PRO A 771 36.06 -12.76 -9.70
N PRO A 772 36.27 -13.58 -10.74
CA PRO A 772 35.55 -13.43 -12.01
C PRO A 772 34.06 -13.80 -11.91
N ASN A 773 33.64 -14.54 -10.88
CA ASN A 773 32.24 -14.84 -10.60
C ASN A 773 31.47 -13.68 -9.95
N LEU A 774 32.12 -12.58 -9.59
CA LEU A 774 31.44 -11.33 -9.25
C LEU A 774 31.20 -10.43 -10.48
N THR A 775 32.05 -10.50 -11.50
CA THR A 775 32.11 -9.43 -12.53
C THR A 775 31.67 -9.85 -13.93
N ASN A 776 31.54 -11.15 -14.20
CA ASN A 776 31.39 -11.65 -15.57
C ASN A 776 29.94 -12.09 -15.82
N CYS A 777 29.05 -11.11 -15.98
CA CYS A 777 27.61 -11.31 -16.17
C CYS A 777 27.22 -11.63 -17.62
N MET A 778 26.08 -12.28 -17.82
CA MET A 778 25.51 -12.50 -19.15
C MET A 778 23.98 -12.59 -19.16
N CYS A 779 23.38 -12.18 -20.27
CA CYS A 779 21.95 -12.27 -20.56
C CYS A 779 21.73 -13.08 -21.85
N ILE A 780 21.09 -14.24 -21.73
CA ILE A 780 20.78 -15.15 -22.82
C ILE A 780 19.28 -15.45 -22.82
N ALA A 781 18.55 -14.65 -23.59
CA ALA A 781 17.10 -14.71 -23.80
C ALA A 781 16.76 -15.18 -25.25
N THR A 782 17.70 -15.84 -25.92
CA THR A 782 17.54 -16.43 -27.26
C THR A 782 17.54 -17.97 -27.17
N PRO A 783 16.49 -18.64 -27.65
CA PRO A 783 16.43 -20.09 -27.79
C PRO A 783 17.59 -20.69 -28.60
N GLY A 784 17.98 -21.92 -28.27
CA GLY A 784 19.15 -22.60 -28.85
C GLY A 784 20.49 -22.16 -28.25
N TRP A 785 20.58 -20.96 -27.67
CA TRP A 785 21.78 -20.47 -26.98
C TRP A 785 21.78 -20.75 -25.48
N ILE A 786 20.65 -21.20 -24.92
CA ILE A 786 20.52 -21.62 -23.52
C ILE A 786 20.88 -23.10 -23.39
N TYR A 787 21.93 -23.37 -22.63
CA TYR A 787 22.43 -24.71 -22.34
C TYR A 787 21.59 -25.40 -21.25
N ALA A 788 21.79 -26.71 -21.08
CA ALA A 788 21.05 -27.55 -20.12
C ALA A 788 21.04 -26.98 -18.68
N GLU A 789 20.00 -27.32 -17.92
CA GLU A 789 19.78 -26.89 -16.53
C GLU A 789 21.03 -27.08 -15.66
N ALA A 790 21.46 -25.99 -15.02
CA ALA A 790 22.62 -25.93 -14.14
C ALA A 790 22.52 -24.70 -13.23
N GLU A 791 22.74 -24.88 -11.93
CA GLU A 791 22.76 -23.82 -10.92
C GLU A 791 24.08 -23.00 -10.96
N THR A 792 25.18 -23.63 -11.36
CA THR A 792 26.48 -22.97 -11.56
C THR A 792 27.16 -23.35 -12.88
N GLY A 793 28.13 -22.54 -13.29
CA GLY A 793 29.00 -22.85 -14.44
C GLY A 793 30.39 -22.24 -14.34
N THR A 794 31.22 -22.52 -15.33
CA THR A 794 32.58 -21.96 -15.49
C THR A 794 32.71 -21.02 -16.69
N TYR A 795 31.58 -20.64 -17.30
CA TYR A 795 31.52 -19.71 -18.41
C TYR A 795 32.11 -18.35 -18.00
N TYR A 796 33.18 -17.92 -18.69
CA TYR A 796 33.98 -16.73 -18.36
C TYR A 796 34.65 -16.73 -16.97
N THR A 797 34.62 -17.84 -16.22
CA THR A 797 35.25 -17.97 -14.91
C THR A 797 36.18 -19.20 -14.85
N ASN A 798 36.25 -19.92 -13.73
CA ASN A 798 37.03 -21.15 -13.57
C ASN A 798 36.46 -22.01 -12.44
N SER A 799 36.91 -23.26 -12.31
CA SER A 799 36.43 -24.21 -11.29
C SER A 799 36.66 -23.80 -9.83
N SER A 800 37.56 -22.85 -9.57
CA SER A 800 37.77 -22.30 -8.22
C SER A 800 36.85 -21.12 -7.90
N TYR A 801 36.16 -20.57 -8.90
CA TYR A 801 35.26 -19.43 -8.81
C TYR A 801 34.09 -19.63 -9.80
N PRO A 802 33.20 -20.61 -9.58
CA PRO A 802 32.07 -20.86 -10.46
C PRO A 802 31.08 -19.69 -10.40
N VAL A 803 30.43 -19.38 -11.52
CA VAL A 803 29.43 -18.31 -11.62
C VAL A 803 28.03 -18.85 -11.31
N PRO A 804 27.21 -18.16 -10.50
CA PRO A 804 25.81 -18.51 -10.32
C PRO A 804 25.02 -18.23 -11.60
N LEU A 805 24.26 -19.22 -12.04
CA LEU A 805 23.40 -19.15 -13.22
C LEU A 805 21.93 -19.05 -12.78
N GLU A 806 21.08 -18.64 -13.71
CA GLU A 806 19.65 -18.92 -13.66
C GLU A 806 19.44 -20.43 -13.99
N PRO A 807 18.78 -21.25 -13.15
CA PRO A 807 18.56 -22.68 -13.44
C PRO A 807 17.21 -23.03 -14.08
N ARG A 808 16.13 -22.27 -13.85
CA ARG A 808 14.73 -22.64 -14.11
C ARG A 808 14.25 -22.37 -15.55
N ILE A 809 15.00 -21.63 -16.36
CA ILE A 809 14.69 -21.34 -17.77
C ILE A 809 15.09 -22.52 -18.68
N ASP A 810 14.20 -22.86 -19.62
CA ASP A 810 14.48 -23.74 -20.75
C ASP A 810 14.30 -23.03 -22.11
N ASN A 811 14.53 -23.79 -23.20
CA ASN A 811 14.38 -23.29 -24.57
C ASN A 811 12.92 -23.17 -25.04
N GLU A 812 11.92 -23.54 -24.23
CA GLU A 812 10.49 -23.31 -24.51
C GLU A 812 10.03 -22.00 -23.86
N LEU A 813 10.35 -21.78 -22.58
CA LEU A 813 10.08 -20.52 -21.90
C LEU A 813 10.83 -19.36 -22.59
N ALA A 814 12.05 -19.59 -23.07
CA ALA A 814 12.79 -18.62 -23.86
C ALA A 814 12.17 -18.34 -25.26
N ARG A 815 11.28 -19.18 -25.79
CA ARG A 815 10.46 -18.86 -26.97
C ARG A 815 9.24 -18.00 -26.62
N ARG A 816 8.81 -18.00 -25.35
CA ARG A 816 7.57 -17.35 -24.89
C ARG A 816 7.77 -16.09 -24.02
N TRP A 817 8.98 -15.85 -23.50
CA TRP A 817 9.23 -14.77 -22.53
C TRP A 817 8.81 -13.38 -23.03
N CYS A 818 9.04 -13.07 -24.32
CA CYS A 818 8.65 -11.80 -24.90
C CYS A 818 7.11 -11.74 -25.11
N PRO A 819 6.40 -10.77 -24.50
CA PRO A 819 4.96 -10.66 -24.67
C PRO A 819 4.57 -10.28 -26.11
N TRP A 820 3.41 -10.77 -26.60
CA TRP A 820 2.98 -10.60 -27.99
C TRP A 820 3.00 -9.14 -28.50
N ARG A 821 2.63 -8.18 -27.64
CA ARG A 821 2.60 -6.75 -27.96
C ARG A 821 3.98 -6.09 -28.06
N PHE A 822 5.05 -6.82 -27.71
CA PHE A 822 6.42 -6.35 -27.63
C PHE A 822 7.36 -7.07 -28.62
N LEU A 823 6.90 -8.11 -29.32
CA LEU A 823 7.67 -8.72 -30.42
C LEU A 823 7.89 -7.70 -31.53
N ALA A 824 9.14 -7.52 -31.99
CA ALA A 824 9.46 -6.65 -33.12
C ALA A 824 8.99 -7.24 -34.46
N PHE A 825 9.01 -8.58 -34.57
CA PHE A 825 8.56 -9.32 -35.76
C PHE A 825 7.51 -10.37 -35.34
N PRO A 826 6.27 -9.96 -35.01
CA PRO A 826 5.19 -10.89 -34.70
C PRO A 826 4.70 -11.61 -35.98
N PRO A 827 4.16 -12.84 -35.85
CA PRO A 827 3.57 -13.56 -36.98
C PRO A 827 2.28 -12.91 -37.51
N THR A 828 1.72 -13.46 -38.59
CA THR A 828 0.40 -13.08 -39.11
C THR A 828 -0.72 -13.65 -38.23
N LYS A 829 -1.60 -12.78 -37.75
CA LYS A 829 -2.71 -13.11 -36.84
C LYS A 829 -3.88 -13.79 -37.58
N PRO A 830 -4.53 -14.80 -37.00
CA PRO A 830 -5.91 -15.15 -37.31
C PRO A 830 -6.89 -14.09 -36.76
N GLY A 831 -8.03 -13.89 -37.42
CA GLY A 831 -9.16 -13.11 -36.88
C GLY A 831 -8.88 -11.62 -36.62
N ASP A 832 -9.53 -11.09 -35.58
CA ASP A 832 -9.78 -9.65 -35.35
C ASP A 832 -8.56 -8.81 -34.93
N GLY A 833 -7.34 -9.30 -35.16
CA GLY A 833 -6.12 -8.53 -34.95
C GLY A 833 -5.66 -8.41 -33.49
N VAL A 834 -6.26 -9.14 -32.55
CA VAL A 834 -5.82 -9.23 -31.14
C VAL A 834 -5.12 -10.58 -30.90
N TYR A 835 -4.02 -10.57 -30.14
CA TYR A 835 -3.39 -11.82 -29.66
C TYR A 835 -4.03 -12.23 -28.33
N PRO A 836 -4.55 -13.46 -28.19
CA PRO A 836 -5.08 -13.95 -26.92
C PRO A 836 -3.98 -14.13 -25.87
N TYR A 837 -4.41 -14.14 -24.61
CA TYR A 837 -3.64 -14.61 -23.46
C TYR A 837 -4.58 -15.46 -22.60
N PRO A 838 -4.29 -16.75 -22.33
CA PRO A 838 -3.06 -17.50 -22.64
C PRO A 838 -2.74 -17.72 -24.14
N ASP A 839 -1.55 -18.26 -24.41
CA ASP A 839 -1.03 -18.55 -25.76
C ASP A 839 -1.76 -19.74 -26.42
N ASP A 840 -3.02 -19.55 -26.80
CA ASP A 840 -3.83 -20.60 -27.42
C ASP A 840 -3.50 -20.75 -28.92
N ASP A 841 -3.02 -21.95 -29.31
CA ASP A 841 -2.74 -22.49 -30.65
C ASP A 841 -1.87 -21.70 -31.65
N ILE A 842 -1.48 -20.45 -31.38
CA ILE A 842 -0.63 -19.65 -32.29
C ILE A 842 0.85 -20.04 -32.14
N GLN A 843 1.43 -20.64 -33.19
CA GLN A 843 2.85 -20.96 -33.25
C GLN A 843 3.72 -19.69 -33.23
N ARG A 844 4.47 -19.50 -32.14
CA ARG A 844 5.51 -18.47 -32.02
C ARG A 844 6.72 -18.78 -32.93
N PRO A 845 7.42 -17.75 -33.44
CA PRO A 845 8.70 -17.95 -34.14
C PRO A 845 9.77 -18.51 -33.19
N GLU A 846 10.75 -19.23 -33.74
CA GLU A 846 11.83 -19.86 -32.96
C GLU A 846 12.68 -18.83 -32.18
N PHE A 847 12.90 -17.65 -32.77
CA PHE A 847 13.34 -16.46 -32.05
C PHE A 847 12.74 -15.22 -32.72
N ALA A 848 12.40 -14.22 -31.90
CA ALA A 848 12.04 -12.89 -32.35
C ALA A 848 12.57 -11.84 -31.35
N PRO A 849 13.26 -10.79 -31.82
CA PRO A 849 13.66 -9.65 -31.00
C PRO A 849 12.47 -8.99 -30.28
N CYS A 850 12.73 -8.49 -29.07
CA CYS A 850 11.72 -7.94 -28.17
C CYS A 850 11.96 -6.44 -27.95
N ASN A 851 11.01 -5.60 -28.34
CA ASN A 851 10.99 -4.18 -28.00
C ASN A 851 10.72 -3.99 -26.51
N SER A 852 11.36 -2.99 -25.89
CA SER A 852 11.00 -2.60 -24.53
C SER A 852 9.60 -1.95 -24.49
N ALA A 853 9.04 -1.81 -23.29
CA ALA A 853 7.73 -1.16 -23.13
C ALA A 853 7.71 0.27 -23.68
N CYS A 854 8.75 1.07 -23.38
CA CYS A 854 8.94 2.41 -23.95
C CYS A 854 8.98 2.38 -25.49
N ALA A 855 9.79 1.49 -26.08
CA ALA A 855 9.95 1.36 -27.52
C ALA A 855 8.65 1.01 -28.26
N ALA A 856 7.78 0.22 -27.63
CA ALA A 856 6.53 -0.24 -28.23
C ALA A 856 5.31 0.65 -27.94
N SER A 857 5.30 1.42 -26.83
CA SER A 857 4.15 2.24 -26.44
C SER A 857 4.35 3.75 -26.64
N GLY A 858 5.59 4.24 -26.58
CA GLY A 858 5.91 5.67 -26.60
C GLY A 858 5.36 6.47 -25.40
N LYS A 859 4.85 5.82 -24.34
CA LYS A 859 4.18 6.49 -23.22
C LYS A 859 5.16 6.93 -22.13
N ASP A 860 4.94 8.12 -21.58
CA ASP A 860 5.73 8.69 -20.48
C ASP A 860 5.96 7.72 -19.31
N LYS A 861 4.91 6.95 -18.96
CA LYS A 861 4.94 5.93 -17.90
C LYS A 861 5.87 4.75 -18.21
N ASP A 862 5.89 4.29 -19.45
CA ASP A 862 6.70 3.15 -19.87
C ASP A 862 8.15 3.57 -20.20
N CYS A 863 8.36 4.86 -20.47
CA CYS A 863 9.66 5.49 -20.74
C CYS A 863 10.32 6.18 -19.52
N CYS A 864 9.64 6.25 -18.37
CA CYS A 864 10.06 7.00 -17.17
C CYS A 864 10.47 8.46 -17.45
N VAL A 865 9.61 9.21 -18.15
CA VAL A 865 9.83 10.64 -18.47
C VAL A 865 8.71 11.54 -17.93
N GLY A 866 8.95 12.85 -17.89
CA GLY A 866 8.01 13.83 -17.34
C GLY A 866 7.70 13.52 -15.87
N LYS A 867 6.41 13.43 -15.51
CA LYS A 867 5.98 13.06 -14.15
C LYS A 867 6.32 11.62 -13.72
N TYR A 868 6.86 10.80 -14.63
CA TYR A 868 7.37 9.46 -14.35
C TYR A 868 8.90 9.40 -14.32
N HIS A 869 9.58 10.56 -14.39
CA HIS A 869 11.03 10.65 -14.21
C HIS A 869 11.42 10.67 -12.72
N ASP A 870 10.93 9.68 -11.99
CA ASP A 870 11.05 9.54 -10.55
C ASP A 870 11.01 8.03 -10.21
N PRO A 871 11.93 7.50 -9.37
CA PRO A 871 12.00 6.07 -9.05
C PRO A 871 10.83 5.57 -8.17
N ASP A 872 10.24 6.45 -7.36
CA ASP A 872 9.06 6.14 -6.55
C ASP A 872 7.77 6.20 -7.37
N ILE A 873 7.75 6.87 -8.53
CA ILE A 873 6.58 6.93 -9.44
C ILE A 873 6.68 5.94 -10.62
N CYS A 874 7.85 5.77 -11.26
CA CYS A 874 8.00 4.79 -12.34
C CYS A 874 8.04 3.36 -11.76
N LYS A 875 7.38 2.41 -12.42
CA LYS A 875 7.27 1.02 -11.95
C LYS A 875 7.51 0.03 -13.09
N PRO A 876 8.11 -1.15 -12.81
CA PRO A 876 8.49 -2.11 -13.84
C PRO A 876 7.28 -2.55 -14.67
N SER A 877 7.40 -2.39 -15.98
CA SER A 877 6.42 -2.82 -16.97
C SER A 877 6.34 -4.35 -17.05
N ASP A 878 5.33 -4.89 -17.75
CA ASP A 878 5.25 -6.35 -17.95
C ASP A 878 6.39 -6.88 -18.83
N TYR A 879 6.98 -6.03 -19.69
CA TYR A 879 8.25 -6.32 -20.36
C TYR A 879 9.38 -6.46 -19.35
N SER A 880 9.52 -5.49 -18.44
CA SER A 880 10.60 -5.45 -17.43
C SER A 880 10.52 -6.65 -16.48
N LYS A 881 9.31 -7.03 -16.04
CA LYS A 881 9.07 -8.25 -15.26
C LYS A 881 9.48 -9.52 -16.00
N ALA A 882 9.12 -9.64 -17.29
CA ALA A 882 9.49 -10.80 -18.11
C ALA A 882 11.01 -10.84 -18.38
N ALA A 883 11.62 -9.68 -18.67
CA ALA A 883 13.06 -9.51 -18.86
C ALA A 883 13.85 -9.94 -17.61
N LYS A 884 13.38 -9.60 -16.40
CA LYS A 884 14.00 -10.03 -15.13
C LYS A 884 13.83 -11.51 -14.81
N ILE A 885 12.86 -12.21 -15.40
CA ILE A 885 12.74 -13.67 -15.29
C ILE A 885 13.79 -14.37 -16.17
N ILE A 886 14.02 -13.88 -17.39
CA ILE A 886 14.94 -14.49 -18.36
C ILE A 886 16.41 -14.04 -18.18
N CYS A 887 16.64 -12.83 -17.66
CA CYS A 887 17.96 -12.26 -17.38
C CYS A 887 17.97 -11.52 -16.03
N PRO A 888 18.14 -12.23 -14.90
CA PRO A 888 18.06 -11.63 -13.55
C PRO A 888 19.00 -10.45 -13.33
N ASP A 889 20.25 -10.54 -13.78
CA ASP A 889 21.26 -9.48 -13.63
C ASP A 889 21.09 -8.29 -14.60
N ALA A 890 20.14 -8.30 -15.55
CA ALA A 890 20.05 -7.30 -16.62
C ALA A 890 19.13 -6.11 -16.28
N TYR A 891 19.50 -4.90 -16.71
CA TYR A 891 18.84 -3.63 -16.38
C TYR A 891 17.61 -3.41 -17.27
N SER A 892 16.39 -3.47 -16.70
CA SER A 892 15.15 -3.71 -17.45
C SER A 892 14.19 -2.51 -17.59
N PHE A 893 14.46 -1.40 -16.90
CA PHE A 893 13.83 -0.08 -17.06
C PHE A 893 14.71 1.00 -16.40
N ALA A 894 14.41 2.28 -16.62
CA ALA A 894 15.31 3.41 -16.29
C ALA A 894 15.58 3.70 -14.79
N PHE A 895 15.04 2.88 -13.88
CA PHE A 895 15.31 2.93 -12.43
C PHE A 895 15.49 1.51 -11.84
N ASP A 896 16.18 0.62 -12.55
CA ASP A 896 16.47 -0.78 -12.16
C ASP A 896 17.90 -0.96 -11.60
N ASP A 897 18.42 0.06 -10.94
CA ASP A 897 19.83 0.17 -10.53
C ASP A 897 20.20 -0.83 -9.42
N GLN A 898 19.43 -0.87 -8.34
CA GLN A 898 19.64 -1.71 -7.15
C GLN A 898 19.65 -3.22 -7.43
N SER A 899 19.19 -3.65 -8.62
CA SER A 899 19.09 -5.07 -8.99
C SER A 899 19.87 -5.47 -10.25
N SER A 900 20.58 -4.54 -10.90
CA SER A 900 21.20 -4.79 -12.21
C SER A 900 22.53 -4.09 -12.49
N THR A 901 22.85 -3.00 -11.79
CA THR A 901 24.09 -2.25 -12.06
C THR A 901 25.25 -2.82 -11.23
N PHE A 902 26.29 -3.28 -11.91
CA PHE A 902 27.51 -3.76 -11.26
C PHE A 902 28.42 -2.58 -10.93
N ILE A 903 28.98 -2.57 -9.71
CA ILE A 903 29.82 -1.48 -9.20
C ILE A 903 31.14 -2.07 -8.73
N ILE A 904 32.25 -1.70 -9.38
CA ILE A 904 33.60 -2.13 -8.98
C ILE A 904 34.56 -0.94 -8.85
N PRO A 905 35.71 -1.10 -8.17
CA PRO A 905 36.75 -0.08 -8.15
C PRO A 905 37.26 0.24 -9.56
N MET A 906 37.56 1.51 -9.83
CA MET A 906 38.04 1.97 -11.13
C MET A 906 39.33 1.26 -11.55
N GLY A 907 39.35 0.79 -12.81
CA GLY A 907 40.53 0.23 -13.47
C GLY A 907 40.34 -1.23 -13.89
N GLY A 908 41.19 -1.69 -14.81
CA GLY A 908 40.90 -2.86 -15.64
C GLY A 908 40.08 -2.47 -16.87
N GLY A 909 39.81 -3.43 -17.76
CA GLY A 909 39.05 -3.24 -19.00
C GLY A 909 38.05 -4.35 -19.24
N TRP A 910 37.53 -4.45 -20.47
CA TRP A 910 36.31 -5.21 -20.75
C TRP A 910 36.39 -6.02 -22.05
N GLU A 911 35.85 -7.24 -22.03
CA GLU A 911 35.54 -8.03 -23.23
C GLU A 911 34.01 -8.23 -23.31
N ILE A 912 33.37 -7.51 -24.24
CA ILE A 912 31.96 -7.65 -24.58
C ILE A 912 31.88 -8.79 -25.59
N THR A 913 31.25 -9.89 -25.20
CA THR A 913 30.95 -11.00 -26.11
C THR A 913 29.49 -10.96 -26.52
N ILE A 914 29.25 -11.00 -27.82
CA ILE A 914 27.91 -11.03 -28.42
C ILE A 914 27.67 -12.48 -28.88
N CYS A 915 26.49 -13.02 -28.56
CA CYS A 915 26.18 -14.45 -28.53
C CYS A 915 27.15 -15.30 -27.65
N PRO A 916 27.33 -15.00 -26.34
CA PRO A 916 28.00 -15.90 -25.42
C PRO A 916 27.34 -17.29 -25.38
N LYS A 917 28.12 -18.31 -25.04
CA LYS A 917 27.61 -19.67 -24.73
C LYS A 917 27.43 -19.79 -23.22
N GLY A 918 26.28 -20.30 -22.77
CA GLY A 918 26.00 -20.53 -21.35
C GLY A 918 24.50 -20.47 -21.00
N ARG A 919 24.19 -19.80 -19.90
CA ARG A 919 22.85 -19.44 -19.40
C ARG A 919 22.94 -18.03 -18.80
N SER A 920 21.84 -17.30 -18.65
CA SER A 920 21.85 -16.00 -17.96
C SER A 920 22.45 -16.11 -16.55
N THR A 921 23.19 -15.10 -16.11
CA THR A 921 23.76 -15.07 -14.76
C THR A 921 22.76 -14.56 -13.72
N ASN A 922 23.05 -14.88 -12.46
CA ASN A 922 22.25 -14.52 -11.29
C ASN A 922 23.16 -13.99 -10.15
N ILE A 923 24.21 -13.25 -10.52
CA ILE A 923 25.31 -12.82 -9.65
C ILE A 923 24.84 -11.81 -8.61
N LEU A 924 24.10 -10.76 -8.99
CA LEU A 924 23.74 -9.69 -8.05
C LEU A 924 22.78 -10.19 -6.97
N ARG A 925 21.94 -11.18 -7.29
CA ARG A 925 21.05 -11.84 -6.33
C ARG A 925 21.79 -12.80 -5.39
N GLN A 926 22.73 -13.59 -5.91
CA GLN A 926 23.42 -14.64 -5.13
C GLN A 926 24.65 -14.14 -4.35
N LEU A 927 25.35 -13.13 -4.88
CA LEU A 927 26.64 -12.62 -4.41
C LEU A 927 26.63 -11.09 -4.20
N GLY A 928 25.44 -10.49 -4.07
CA GLY A 928 25.26 -9.04 -3.90
C GLY A 928 25.89 -8.47 -2.62
N ASP A 929 26.02 -9.29 -1.56
CA ASP A 929 26.72 -8.88 -0.32
C ASP A 929 28.21 -8.66 -0.60
N GLU A 930 28.86 -9.62 -1.26
CA GLU A 930 30.25 -9.53 -1.68
C GLU A 930 30.49 -8.45 -2.76
N MET A 931 29.50 -8.18 -3.62
CA MET A 931 29.52 -7.04 -4.55
C MET A 931 29.52 -5.69 -3.79
N SER A 932 28.65 -5.55 -2.78
CA SER A 932 28.59 -4.35 -1.94
C SER A 932 29.88 -4.15 -1.13
N GLU A 933 30.48 -5.24 -0.63
CA GLU A 933 31.76 -5.23 0.08
C GLU A 933 32.91 -4.68 -0.79
N ILE A 934 33.02 -5.10 -2.05
CA ILE A 934 34.07 -4.60 -2.95
C ILE A 934 33.77 -3.21 -3.51
N ALA A 935 32.50 -2.88 -3.78
CA ALA A 935 32.09 -1.56 -4.24
C ALA A 935 32.40 -0.47 -3.19
N SER A 936 32.23 -0.78 -1.89
CA SER A 936 32.43 0.16 -0.79
C SER A 936 33.87 0.21 -0.24
N SER A 937 34.57 -0.92 -0.15
CA SER A 937 35.90 -1.00 0.48
C SER A 937 37.08 -1.10 -0.51
N GLY A 938 36.79 -1.35 -1.79
CA GLY A 938 37.80 -1.59 -2.82
C GLY A 938 38.54 -2.92 -2.74
N LYS A 939 38.18 -3.79 -1.78
CA LYS A 939 38.80 -5.09 -1.50
C LYS A 939 37.72 -6.10 -1.08
N LEU A 940 38.13 -7.35 -0.85
CA LEU A 940 37.30 -8.41 -0.29
C LEU A 940 38.01 -9.02 0.92
N SER A 941 37.25 -9.34 1.95
CA SER A 941 37.69 -10.07 3.13
C SER A 941 38.03 -11.52 2.81
N ASP A 942 38.86 -12.15 3.65
CA ASP A 942 39.14 -13.58 3.58
C ASP A 942 37.88 -14.45 3.71
N LEU A 943 36.80 -13.92 4.31
CA LEU A 943 35.51 -14.61 4.42
C LEU A 943 34.76 -14.57 3.08
N ALA A 944 34.65 -13.41 2.44
CA ALA A 944 34.10 -13.28 1.10
C ALA A 944 34.89 -14.13 0.08
N ILE A 945 36.23 -14.07 0.11
CA ILE A 945 37.10 -14.87 -0.77
C ILE A 945 36.94 -16.38 -0.54
N LYS A 946 36.57 -16.84 0.67
CA LYS A 946 36.23 -18.25 0.94
C LYS A 946 34.83 -18.61 0.44
N ARG A 947 33.85 -17.73 0.61
CA ARG A 947 32.47 -17.91 0.10
C ARG A 947 32.42 -18.01 -1.42
N LEU A 948 33.12 -17.13 -2.13
CA LEU A 948 33.21 -17.08 -3.60
C LEU A 948 33.90 -18.30 -4.23
N LYS A 949 34.50 -19.16 -3.42
CA LYS A 949 35.08 -20.47 -3.82
C LYS A 949 34.23 -21.67 -3.38
N ASN A 950 33.23 -21.45 -2.53
CA ASN A 950 32.41 -22.53 -1.99
C ASN A 950 31.20 -22.76 -2.90
N VAL A 951 31.27 -23.82 -3.72
CA VAL A 951 30.19 -24.26 -4.60
C VAL A 951 28.83 -24.29 -3.87
N THR A 952 28.76 -24.87 -2.66
CA THR A 952 27.50 -25.00 -1.90
C THR A 952 26.94 -23.68 -1.34
N TYR A 953 27.70 -22.58 -1.39
CA TYR A 953 27.23 -21.23 -1.06
C TYR A 953 26.70 -20.48 -2.30
N ILE A 954 27.13 -20.90 -3.49
CA ILE A 954 26.74 -20.31 -4.78
C ILE A 954 25.51 -21.07 -5.34
N GLU A 955 25.43 -22.37 -5.08
CA GLU A 955 24.31 -23.28 -5.39
C GLU A 955 23.19 -23.25 -4.34
N SER A 956 23.47 -22.84 -3.09
CA SER A 956 22.39 -22.70 -2.11
C SER A 956 21.35 -21.70 -2.61
N GLU A 957 20.12 -22.15 -2.85
CA GLU A 957 19.04 -21.27 -3.28
C GLU A 957 18.85 -20.13 -2.29
N ARG A 958 19.23 -18.90 -2.67
CA ARG A 958 18.58 -17.69 -2.15
C ARG A 958 17.19 -17.50 -2.78
N ASP A 959 16.38 -18.54 -2.70
CA ASP A 959 15.02 -18.35 -2.19
C ASP A 959 15.17 -17.84 -0.74
N ALA A 960 14.39 -16.83 -0.34
CA ALA A 960 14.81 -15.89 0.72
C ALA A 960 14.72 -16.42 2.18
N ALA A 961 15.20 -17.63 2.47
CA ALA A 961 15.03 -18.30 3.76
C ALA A 961 16.13 -19.33 4.13
N SER A 962 16.89 -19.00 5.19
CA SER A 962 17.70 -19.91 6.05
C SER A 962 18.95 -20.58 5.45
N GLY A 963 20.05 -20.76 6.20
CA GLY A 963 20.39 -20.28 7.56
C GLY A 963 21.15 -21.31 8.40
N PHE A 964 21.70 -20.89 9.55
CA PHE A 964 22.13 -21.67 10.74
C PHE A 964 22.81 -20.67 11.71
N ARG A 965 22.81 -20.80 13.05
CA ARG A 965 22.06 -21.58 14.07
C ARG A 965 22.50 -21.02 15.45
N PRO A 966 21.90 -21.39 16.61
CA PRO A 966 20.57 -21.97 16.84
C PRO A 966 19.75 -21.24 17.94
N VAL A 967 18.42 -21.16 17.78
CA VAL A 967 17.35 -21.24 18.82
C VAL A 967 17.31 -20.23 20.00
N MET A 968 18.42 -19.74 20.55
CA MET A 968 18.51 -19.10 21.88
C MET A 968 18.09 -17.63 21.94
N ALA A 969 18.10 -16.89 20.82
CA ALA A 969 17.57 -15.52 20.76
C ALA A 969 16.16 -15.46 20.12
N THR A 970 15.82 -16.44 19.27
CA THR A 970 14.56 -16.53 18.50
C THR A 970 13.30 -16.76 19.33
N LEU A 971 13.42 -16.81 20.66
CA LEU A 971 12.30 -16.82 21.61
C LEU A 971 12.40 -15.68 22.65
N LEU A 972 13.56 -15.03 22.77
CA LEU A 972 13.85 -14.03 23.81
C LEU A 972 13.60 -12.57 23.40
N SER A 973 13.13 -12.32 22.17
CA SER A 973 12.42 -11.07 21.83
C SER A 973 11.08 -11.28 21.13
N THR A 974 10.63 -12.52 20.88
CA THR A 974 9.23 -12.83 20.49
C THR A 974 8.21 -12.56 21.60
N VAL A 975 8.64 -11.99 22.74
CA VAL A 975 7.77 -11.49 23.82
C VAL A 975 8.04 -10.02 24.19
N VAL A 976 9.19 -9.44 23.82
CA VAL A 976 9.27 -7.96 23.65
C VAL A 976 8.28 -7.53 22.54
N VAL A 977 8.11 -8.42 21.56
CA VAL A 977 7.00 -8.50 20.58
C VAL A 977 5.58 -8.54 21.18
N VAL A 978 5.37 -8.59 22.50
CA VAL A 978 4.07 -8.26 23.12
C VAL A 978 4.21 -7.14 24.16
N GLY A 979 5.38 -7.01 24.80
CA GLY A 979 5.72 -5.90 25.69
C GLY A 979 5.64 -4.48 25.09
N LEU A 980 5.39 -4.35 23.78
CA LEU A 980 4.97 -3.09 23.14
C LEU A 980 3.54 -3.07 22.59
N TRP A 981 2.98 -4.23 22.23
CA TRP A 981 1.70 -4.29 21.49
C TRP A 981 0.56 -3.59 22.22
N LEU A 982 0.61 -3.63 23.56
CA LEU A 982 -0.33 -2.96 24.46
C LEU A 982 0.42 -2.16 25.53
N VAL A 983 1.16 -1.17 25.05
CA VAL A 983 1.49 0.06 25.79
C VAL A 983 0.24 0.96 25.93
N LEU A 984 -0.72 0.74 25.01
CA LEU A 984 -2.14 1.04 25.11
C LEU A 984 -2.80 0.19 26.21
#